data_AF-M5FQN7-F1
#
_entry.id   AF-M5FQN7-F1
#
_cell.length_a   1.000
_cell.length_b   1.000
_cell.length_c   1.000
_cell.angle_alpha   90.00
_cell.angle_beta   90.00
_cell.angle_gamma   90.00
#
_symmetry.space_group_name_H-M   'P 1'
#
loop_
_entity.id
_entity.type
_entity.pdbx_description
1 polymer ?
#
loop_
_entity_poly.entity_id
_entity_poly.type
_entity_poly.pdbx_seq_one_letter_code
_entity_poly.pdbx_strand_id
1 'polypeptide(L)'
;MRFGSLLYSWLGLSTPGSSAPSTSLAVFSSNASSSHHLQTRGVTWNNLGCVTDGPARALTGDYTTSPSMSVEYCQSYCFSSGYLFAGTEFGNECYCGNTVSNGLGVSTSSSSCSVACAGNSGETCGGNSALNLYQASMGSSGSTSKWVSLGCYTDASSRALNAEYADSLSMTMEWCQNYCLSYGYTYAGVEYAEECMCGSSITTGSGQGVLATDGRCNMGCLGNTAEECGGTWAINIWQYQTVTQSSGWTSLGCYVDASNRALNAMYADSLSMTKEWCQNYCLSSGFIYAGVEYAEECMCGNSITTGSGQGVLATDGRCNIGCLGNAGEQCGGTWGINIWVYGDVSTSSSTATTVTTTATSTTSTTTAPSTTTTSSFATPTFAGWTSLGCYVDASNRALNSEYADSLQMTLEICQSYCLSNGYSYAGVEYAEECMCGSSIQTGSGQGVLATDGRCNMGCKGNPTEQCGGTWGINIWKYTGTTSTSPSTATPTPSGGSNPAWVSLGCRVDVSARALSATSTSSSSMTVKTCQNWCASQGYLMAGVENGNECYCGNDFTNNGGGQAASSDCSTPCAGSSTEICGGGWRLSVYTLSTAASVTSVASSTTTTSTTSTTSSSTATPSLTTGLTTNKVVIAHHMVGNTFPYSQSSWAADIALAQSSGIDAFALNYGSDYWEPGQLSSAYAAAVGTGFKLFLSADMTALPGGSDGDAQNLANQVRQFAGHPNQLYYNGGLVFSTFSGETTTFGQGSVQAGWQDVLNKIGVQVTFMPSFFVDPSTFGNYPFVSGAFNWNGGWPSGDSDVTYGTDQQWINGLNGKLYMAAVSPNFFTHYSYKNFLYKNDDNLFATRWEMLIANRNQIAMTEIISWNDYGESHYVGPIEGAMPDGTTWVNGFPHTAWLDMNNYYSFAFKYGFYPTFTNDKVYIYGRPHPAGASACCDGIGQPNGYNWEEDNFYVVVFATSSASLVLSTPPSGSGASPTSGNANPTTVNVNVGINKFSHSLAVGSGMRATLYRNNVQVIDVNPSDYTFISNPQTLNYNVYVAIGSS
;
A
#
# COMPACT_ATOMS: atom_id res chain seq x y z
N MET A 1 -16.30 31.08 13.29
CA MET A 1 -15.20 31.04 12.31
C MET A 1 -14.84 32.47 11.88
N ARG A 2 -13.70 33.01 12.31
CA ARG A 2 -13.18 34.35 11.95
C ARG A 2 -11.82 34.20 11.25
N PHE A 3 -11.81 33.95 9.94
CA PHE A 3 -10.56 33.83 9.16
C PHE A 3 -10.15 35.11 8.39
N GLY A 4 -10.99 36.14 8.33
CA GLY A 4 -10.73 37.34 7.51
C GLY A 4 -9.80 38.40 8.10
N SER A 5 -9.42 38.31 9.38
CA SER A 5 -8.82 39.44 10.11
C SER A 5 -7.29 39.41 10.29
N LEU A 6 -6.62 38.29 10.01
CA LEU A 6 -5.17 38.15 10.30
C LEU A 6 -4.25 38.40 9.09
N LEU A 7 -4.78 38.42 7.86
CA LEU A 7 -4.01 38.75 6.63
C LEU A 7 -3.73 40.25 6.46
N TYR A 8 -4.45 41.14 7.16
CA TYR A 8 -4.33 42.59 6.97
C TYR A 8 -3.12 43.23 7.67
N SER A 9 -2.44 42.53 8.57
CA SER A 9 -1.35 43.10 9.37
C SER A 9 0.03 43.10 8.68
N TRP A 10 0.17 42.41 7.54
CA TRP A 10 1.47 42.18 6.89
C TRP A 10 1.68 42.94 5.56
N LEU A 11 0.65 43.60 5.01
CA LEU A 11 0.70 44.17 3.66
C LEU A 11 1.11 45.64 3.56
N GLY A 12 1.40 46.36 4.65
CA GLY A 12 2.06 47.67 4.59
C GLY A 12 1.44 48.74 3.65
N LEU A 13 0.15 48.63 3.31
CA LEU A 13 -0.55 49.55 2.40
C LEU A 13 -1.42 50.52 3.19
N SER A 14 -1.17 51.82 2.99
CA SER A 14 -1.91 52.94 3.56
C SER A 14 -3.35 53.01 3.05
N THR A 15 -4.32 53.16 3.95
CA THR A 15 -5.73 53.46 3.61
C THR A 15 -5.95 54.97 3.43
N PRO A 16 -6.64 55.44 2.36
CA PRO A 16 -7.34 56.72 2.39
C PRO A 16 -8.70 56.53 3.08
N GLY A 17 -8.99 57.41 4.06
CA GLY A 17 -10.15 57.29 4.92
C GLY A 17 -11.49 57.67 4.28
N SER A 18 -12.57 57.17 4.89
CA SER A 18 -13.84 57.88 5.05
C SER A 18 -14.68 57.16 6.12
N SER A 19 -15.69 57.87 6.61
CA SER A 19 -16.13 57.94 8.00
C SER A 19 -17.46 57.23 8.33
N ALA A 20 -17.54 56.72 9.57
CA ALA A 20 -18.72 56.63 10.47
C ALA A 20 -19.80 55.54 10.21
N PRO A 21 -20.67 55.20 11.20
CA PRO A 21 -20.48 55.13 12.67
C PRO A 21 -20.98 53.81 13.32
N SER A 22 -20.62 53.65 14.59
CA SER A 22 -21.09 52.64 15.56
C SER A 22 -22.60 52.63 15.81
N THR A 23 -23.23 51.45 15.88
CA THR A 23 -24.45 51.23 16.68
C THR A 23 -24.53 49.80 17.23
N SER A 24 -25.07 49.70 18.45
CA SER A 24 -25.19 48.53 19.32
C SER A 24 -25.87 47.30 18.73
N LEU A 25 -25.39 46.14 19.18
CA LEU A 25 -26.11 44.87 19.20
C LEU A 25 -27.47 45.02 19.89
N ALA A 26 -28.55 44.81 19.13
CA ALA A 26 -29.86 44.43 19.66
C ALA A 26 -30.06 42.94 19.36
N VAL A 27 -30.26 42.18 20.43
CA VAL A 27 -30.69 40.78 20.42
C VAL A 27 -32.10 40.71 19.82
N PHE A 28 -32.25 39.96 18.73
CA PHE A 28 -33.54 39.40 18.32
C PHE A 28 -33.41 37.89 18.27
N SER A 29 -34.10 37.23 19.19
CA SER A 29 -34.46 35.83 19.13
C SER A 29 -35.43 35.60 17.98
N SER A 30 -35.17 34.62 17.12
CA SER A 30 -36.23 33.96 16.36
C SER A 30 -36.10 32.45 16.55
N ASN A 31 -37.04 31.91 17.34
CA ASN A 31 -37.34 30.49 17.40
C ASN A 31 -37.66 29.99 15.99
N ALA A 32 -36.85 29.06 15.49
CA ALA A 32 -37.28 28.05 14.54
C ALA A 32 -36.89 26.70 15.15
N SER A 33 -37.82 26.14 15.90
CA SER A 33 -37.86 24.74 16.26
C SER A 33 -38.07 23.92 14.98
N SER A 34 -37.03 23.24 14.52
CA SER A 34 -37.15 22.03 13.70
C SER A 34 -36.13 21.02 14.22
N SER A 35 -36.67 19.96 14.79
CA SER A 35 -36.00 18.85 15.45
C SER A 35 -34.86 18.26 14.58
N HIS A 36 -33.64 18.26 15.11
CA HIS A 36 -32.53 17.50 14.56
C HIS A 36 -32.73 16.02 14.90
N HIS A 37 -33.31 15.26 13.97
CA HIS A 37 -33.23 13.80 13.99
C HIS A 37 -31.85 13.36 13.48
N LEU A 38 -30.92 13.07 14.39
CA LEU A 38 -29.76 12.23 14.09
C LEU A 38 -30.21 10.77 14.19
N GLN A 39 -30.55 10.17 13.05
CA GLN A 39 -30.60 8.71 12.95
C GLN A 39 -29.21 8.22 12.52
N THR A 40 -28.54 7.48 13.40
CA THR A 40 -27.54 6.48 12.98
C THR A 40 -28.22 5.58 11.95
N ARG A 41 -27.66 5.45 10.75
CA ARG A 41 -28.15 4.44 9.80
C ARG A 41 -27.83 3.06 10.39
N GLY A 42 -28.83 2.44 11.02
CA GLY A 42 -28.82 1.03 11.46
C GLY A 42 -29.28 0.77 12.90
N VAL A 43 -29.30 1.79 13.78
CA VAL A 43 -29.64 1.59 15.21
C VAL A 43 -30.67 2.62 15.65
N THR A 44 -31.80 2.15 16.17
CA THR A 44 -32.88 3.00 16.69
C THR A 44 -32.95 2.83 18.19
N TRP A 45 -32.85 3.90 18.98
CA TRP A 45 -32.99 3.82 20.44
C TRP A 45 -34.44 4.00 20.86
N ASN A 46 -35.02 2.96 21.47
CA ASN A 46 -36.35 2.98 22.05
C ASN A 46 -36.27 3.46 23.49
N ASN A 47 -36.97 4.56 23.80
CA ASN A 47 -37.13 5.02 25.18
C ASN A 47 -38.10 4.08 25.90
N LEU A 48 -37.60 3.38 26.92
CA LEU A 48 -38.36 2.42 27.73
C LEU A 48 -38.98 3.06 28.99
N GLY A 49 -38.72 4.34 29.24
CA GLY A 49 -39.31 5.11 30.33
C GLY A 49 -38.42 5.22 31.58
N CYS A 50 -39.00 5.76 32.65
CA CYS A 50 -38.32 5.97 33.93
C CYS A 50 -38.34 4.69 34.78
N VAL A 51 -37.18 4.24 35.24
CA VAL A 51 -37.00 3.06 36.11
C VAL A 51 -36.26 3.46 37.38
N THR A 52 -36.69 3.00 38.55
CA THR A 52 -35.92 3.23 39.79
C THR A 52 -34.84 2.20 39.99
N ASP A 53 -33.68 2.65 40.47
CA ASP A 53 -32.71 1.79 41.12
C ASP A 53 -33.27 1.34 42.46
N GLY A 54 -33.38 0.02 42.66
CA GLY A 54 -33.80 -0.60 43.91
C GLY A 54 -32.62 -0.74 44.88
N PRO A 55 -32.60 -1.76 45.77
CA PRO A 55 -31.39 -2.09 46.54
C PRO A 55 -30.21 -2.56 45.67
N ALA A 56 -30.43 -2.80 44.37
CA ALA A 56 -29.42 -3.06 43.35
C ALA A 56 -29.71 -2.20 42.11
N ARG A 57 -28.66 -1.82 41.36
CA ARG A 57 -28.73 -0.99 40.13
C ARG A 57 -29.46 -1.74 39.01
N ALA A 58 -30.23 -1.01 38.22
CA ALA A 58 -30.99 -1.53 37.08
C ALA A 58 -30.08 -1.89 35.90
N LEU A 59 -29.01 -1.13 35.68
CA LEU A 59 -27.95 -1.43 34.72
C LEU A 59 -26.62 -1.60 35.46
N THR A 60 -25.94 -2.72 35.21
CA THR A 60 -24.74 -3.14 35.96
C THR A 60 -23.52 -3.35 35.07
N GLY A 61 -23.58 -2.90 33.81
CA GLY A 61 -22.45 -2.91 32.88
C GLY A 61 -21.54 -1.72 33.12
N ASP A 62 -21.15 -1.04 32.05
CA ASP A 62 -20.24 0.10 32.13
C ASP A 62 -20.92 1.39 32.62
N TYR A 63 -20.14 2.37 33.06
CA TYR A 63 -20.62 3.59 33.70
C TYR A 63 -19.71 4.78 33.44
N THR A 64 -20.31 5.95 33.22
CA THR A 64 -19.59 7.23 33.12
C THR A 64 -20.38 8.40 33.70
N THR A 65 -19.67 9.47 34.07
CA THR A 65 -20.26 10.77 34.45
C THR A 65 -19.69 11.87 33.59
N SER A 66 -20.52 12.81 33.14
CA SER A 66 -20.08 13.91 32.30
C SER A 66 -20.83 15.22 32.62
N PRO A 67 -20.14 16.37 32.73
CA PRO A 67 -20.81 17.67 32.81
C PRO A 67 -21.53 18.03 31.49
N SER A 68 -21.25 17.32 30.41
CA SER A 68 -21.90 17.44 29.10
C SER A 68 -22.88 16.30 28.82
N MET A 69 -23.37 15.60 29.86
CA MET A 69 -24.29 14.48 29.71
C MET A 69 -25.56 14.90 28.96
N SER A 70 -25.94 14.13 27.94
CA SER A 70 -27.22 14.17 27.23
C SER A 70 -27.73 12.74 27.05
N VAL A 71 -28.97 12.58 26.60
CA VAL A 71 -29.53 11.26 26.29
C VAL A 71 -28.71 10.57 25.19
N GLU A 72 -28.33 11.31 24.15
CA GLU A 72 -27.55 10.81 23.01
C GLU A 72 -26.10 10.50 23.41
N TYR A 73 -25.51 11.32 24.29
CA TYR A 73 -24.18 11.04 24.86
C TYR A 73 -24.17 9.68 25.55
N CYS A 74 -25.18 9.41 26.39
CA CYS A 74 -25.27 8.16 27.12
C CYS A 74 -25.55 6.97 26.21
N GLN A 75 -26.49 7.11 25.25
CA GLN A 75 -26.78 6.09 24.25
C GLN A 75 -25.54 5.74 23.41
N SER A 76 -24.79 6.74 22.95
CA SER A 76 -23.58 6.57 22.14
C SER A 76 -22.44 5.95 22.95
N TYR A 77 -22.23 6.40 24.19
CA TYR A 77 -21.25 5.82 25.11
C TYR A 77 -21.55 4.34 25.37
N CYS A 78 -22.79 4.01 25.71
CA CYS A 78 -23.17 2.62 25.96
C CYS A 78 -23.09 1.76 24.70
N PHE A 79 -23.52 2.28 23.55
CA PHE A 79 -23.40 1.55 22.29
C PHE A 79 -21.95 1.25 21.90
N SER A 80 -21.09 2.26 21.97
CA SER A 80 -19.66 2.13 21.61
C SER A 80 -18.89 1.25 22.60
N SER A 81 -19.39 1.14 23.83
CA SER A 81 -18.89 0.22 24.85
C SER A 81 -19.51 -1.18 24.78
N GLY A 82 -20.31 -1.47 23.73
CA GLY A 82 -20.87 -2.81 23.47
C GLY A 82 -22.14 -3.15 24.25
N TYR A 83 -22.88 -2.14 24.72
CA TYR A 83 -24.10 -2.31 25.52
C TYR A 83 -25.37 -1.88 24.79
N LEU A 84 -26.41 -2.72 24.85
CA LEU A 84 -27.70 -2.49 24.19
C LEU A 84 -28.70 -1.68 25.02
N PHE A 85 -28.44 -1.49 26.32
CA PHE A 85 -29.20 -0.60 27.18
C PHE A 85 -28.34 0.55 27.66
N ALA A 86 -28.93 1.75 27.67
CA ALA A 86 -28.37 2.96 28.21
C ALA A 86 -29.35 3.58 29.19
N GLY A 87 -28.86 4.08 30.32
CA GLY A 87 -29.67 4.68 31.37
C GLY A 87 -29.04 5.96 31.87
N THR A 88 -29.73 7.09 31.72
CA THR A 88 -29.27 8.38 32.27
C THR A 88 -29.84 8.60 33.66
N GLU A 89 -28.99 9.01 34.61
CA GLU A 89 -29.36 9.26 36.01
C GLU A 89 -28.77 10.59 36.52
N PHE A 90 -29.50 11.24 37.44
CA PHE A 90 -29.08 12.45 38.17
C PHE A 90 -28.54 13.62 37.32
N GLY A 91 -28.94 13.70 36.04
CA GLY A 91 -28.55 14.78 35.14
C GLY A 91 -27.17 14.63 34.50
N ASN A 92 -26.22 13.96 35.14
CA ASN A 92 -24.82 13.87 34.67
C ASN A 92 -24.25 12.45 34.63
N GLU A 93 -25.03 11.43 34.96
CA GLU A 93 -24.59 10.04 35.04
C GLU A 93 -25.18 9.18 33.91
N CYS A 94 -24.40 8.23 33.42
CA CYS A 94 -24.79 7.28 32.40
C CYS A 94 -24.37 5.87 32.80
N TYR A 95 -25.33 4.95 32.78
CA TYR A 95 -25.15 3.54 33.11
C TYR A 95 -25.50 2.69 31.90
N CYS A 96 -24.72 1.65 31.65
CA CYS A 96 -24.85 0.78 30.50
C CYS A 96 -25.14 -0.66 30.96
N GLY A 97 -25.78 -1.44 30.11
CA GLY A 97 -25.99 -2.85 30.38
C GLY A 97 -26.51 -3.61 29.17
N ASN A 98 -26.40 -4.93 29.20
CA ASN A 98 -27.00 -5.80 28.18
C ASN A 98 -28.29 -6.47 28.68
N THR A 99 -28.60 -6.32 29.96
CA THR A 99 -29.83 -6.75 30.61
C THR A 99 -30.25 -5.72 31.64
N VAL A 100 -31.55 -5.61 31.89
CA VAL A 100 -32.08 -4.84 33.03
C VAL A 100 -32.19 -5.78 34.23
N SER A 101 -31.22 -5.70 35.14
CA SER A 101 -30.95 -6.70 36.18
C SER A 101 -32.04 -6.81 37.27
N ASN A 102 -33.07 -5.95 37.24
CA ASN A 102 -34.15 -5.93 38.23
C ASN A 102 -35.44 -6.66 37.81
N GLY A 103 -35.48 -7.33 36.64
CA GLY A 103 -36.62 -8.15 36.20
C GLY A 103 -37.91 -7.34 35.99
N LEU A 104 -37.97 -6.54 34.91
CA LEU A 104 -39.12 -5.77 34.42
C LEU A 104 -40.16 -5.32 35.48
N GLY A 105 -39.94 -4.14 36.07
CA GLY A 105 -41.06 -3.29 36.49
C GLY A 105 -40.91 -2.57 37.82
N VAL A 106 -40.46 -1.31 37.76
CA VAL A 106 -41.17 -0.22 38.42
C VAL A 106 -41.11 0.99 37.49
N SER A 107 -42.15 1.17 36.65
CA SER A 107 -42.47 2.51 36.16
C SER A 107 -42.81 3.33 37.39
N THR A 108 -41.90 4.18 37.82
CA THR A 108 -42.29 5.27 38.71
C THR A 108 -43.08 6.30 37.91
N SER A 109 -43.76 7.19 38.63
CA SER A 109 -44.26 8.43 38.04
C SER A 109 -43.13 9.08 37.24
N SER A 110 -43.40 9.56 36.03
CA SER A 110 -42.42 10.29 35.21
C SER A 110 -41.79 11.48 35.95
N SER A 111 -42.39 11.95 37.05
CA SER A 111 -41.82 12.96 37.95
C SER A 111 -40.55 12.53 38.71
N SER A 112 -40.25 11.23 38.83
CA SER A 112 -39.01 10.75 39.48
C SER A 112 -37.80 10.85 38.56
N CYS A 113 -38.03 10.87 37.25
CA CYS A 113 -37.02 11.17 36.25
C CYS A 113 -37.33 12.54 35.65
N SER A 114 -36.99 13.61 36.39
CA SER A 114 -37.28 14.99 35.99
C SER A 114 -36.05 15.89 36.06
N VAL A 115 -34.86 15.32 36.26
CA VAL A 115 -33.61 16.09 36.31
C VAL A 115 -33.17 16.35 34.87
N ALA A 116 -32.93 17.62 34.56
CA ALA A 116 -32.45 18.02 33.24
C ALA A 116 -31.02 17.50 33.01
N CYS A 117 -30.72 17.09 31.77
CA CYS A 117 -29.37 16.67 31.43
C CYS A 117 -28.37 17.84 31.55
N ALA A 118 -27.19 17.60 32.13
CA ALA A 118 -26.18 18.62 32.39
C ALA A 118 -25.64 19.26 31.10
N GLY A 119 -25.52 18.46 30.02
CA GLY A 119 -25.14 18.90 28.69
C GLY A 119 -26.30 19.35 27.80
N ASN A 120 -27.55 19.02 28.16
CA ASN A 120 -28.73 19.48 27.42
C ASN A 120 -29.94 19.69 28.34
N SER A 121 -30.22 20.96 28.68
CA SER A 121 -31.33 21.31 29.57
C SER A 121 -32.73 21.10 28.96
N GLY A 122 -32.81 20.81 27.65
CA GLY A 122 -34.04 20.44 26.96
C GLY A 122 -34.40 18.95 27.07
N GLU A 123 -33.50 18.13 27.59
CA GLU A 123 -33.69 16.69 27.77
C GLU A 123 -33.77 16.31 29.25
N THR A 124 -34.28 15.11 29.52
CA THR A 124 -34.42 14.58 30.88
C THR A 124 -33.50 13.38 31.07
N CYS A 125 -32.63 13.48 32.08
CA CYS A 125 -31.59 12.49 32.41
C CYS A 125 -31.83 11.89 33.79
N GLY A 126 -32.96 11.20 33.94
CA GLY A 126 -33.29 10.50 35.16
C GLY A 126 -33.58 11.41 36.35
N GLY A 127 -33.31 10.91 37.55
CA GLY A 127 -33.44 11.61 38.83
C GLY A 127 -32.72 10.87 39.94
N ASN A 128 -33.00 11.19 41.20
CA ASN A 128 -32.29 10.58 42.33
C ASN A 128 -32.68 9.11 42.52
N SER A 129 -31.77 8.18 42.20
CA SER A 129 -32.03 6.72 42.20
C SER A 129 -33.06 6.31 41.14
N ALA A 130 -33.10 7.03 40.01
CA ALA A 130 -34.02 6.80 38.91
C ALA A 130 -33.37 7.07 37.55
N LEU A 131 -33.43 6.10 36.65
CA LEU A 131 -32.86 6.13 35.31
C LEU A 131 -33.93 6.38 34.25
N ASN A 132 -33.65 7.26 33.29
CA ASN A 132 -34.32 7.23 32.00
C ASN A 132 -33.68 6.12 31.16
N LEU A 133 -34.41 5.05 30.89
CA LEU A 133 -33.89 3.84 30.24
C LEU A 133 -34.16 3.82 28.73
N TYR A 134 -33.15 3.44 27.95
CA TYR A 134 -33.19 3.33 26.51
C TYR A 134 -32.65 1.96 26.07
N GLN A 135 -33.21 1.41 25.00
CA GLN A 135 -32.76 0.16 24.39
C GLN A 135 -32.49 0.34 22.90
N ALA A 136 -31.34 -0.12 22.43
CA ALA A 136 -31.00 -0.17 21.02
C ALA A 136 -31.85 -1.22 20.29
N SER A 137 -32.40 -0.87 19.14
CA SER A 137 -33.15 -1.74 18.23
C SER A 137 -32.62 -1.55 16.82
N MET A 138 -32.01 -2.61 16.27
CA MET A 138 -31.51 -2.59 14.91
C MET A 138 -32.68 -2.81 13.95
N GLY A 139 -32.92 -1.85 13.05
CA GLY A 139 -34.01 -1.95 12.09
C GLY A 139 -33.76 -3.08 11.10
N SER A 140 -34.67 -4.05 11.02
CA SER A 140 -34.66 -5.07 9.99
C SER A 140 -35.00 -4.46 8.64
N SER A 141 -34.02 -4.36 7.74
CA SER A 141 -34.22 -4.12 6.32
C SER A 141 -33.20 -4.97 5.57
N GLY A 142 -33.70 -5.97 4.85
CA GLY A 142 -32.92 -7.10 4.34
C GLY A 142 -31.68 -6.71 3.55
N SER A 143 -30.52 -7.18 4.02
CA SER A 143 -29.30 -7.35 3.25
C SER A 143 -28.48 -8.47 3.90
N THR A 144 -27.93 -9.32 3.04
CA THR A 144 -27.33 -10.65 3.28
C THR A 144 -26.18 -10.66 4.30
N SER A 145 -26.24 -11.53 5.32
CA SER A 145 -25.08 -11.81 6.18
C SER A 145 -23.93 -12.38 5.34
N LYS A 146 -22.71 -11.86 5.52
CA LYS A 146 -21.50 -12.44 4.93
C LYS A 146 -21.14 -13.79 5.57
N TRP A 147 -21.73 -14.11 6.71
CA TRP A 147 -21.62 -15.41 7.35
C TRP A 147 -22.63 -16.38 6.72
N VAL A 148 -22.11 -17.42 6.08
CA VAL A 148 -22.91 -18.54 5.54
C VAL A 148 -22.92 -19.65 6.56
N SER A 149 -24.12 -20.11 6.91
CA SER A 149 -24.28 -21.29 7.76
C SER A 149 -23.82 -22.53 7.00
N LEU A 150 -22.86 -23.24 7.58
CA LEU A 150 -22.43 -24.57 7.13
C LEU A 150 -23.26 -25.68 7.80
N GLY A 151 -24.00 -25.34 8.85
CA GLY A 151 -24.92 -26.22 9.56
C GLY A 151 -24.31 -26.89 10.79
N CYS A 152 -24.98 -27.93 11.27
CA CYS A 152 -24.63 -28.64 12.49
C CYS A 152 -23.52 -29.66 12.23
N TYR A 153 -22.43 -29.60 13.00
CA TYR A 153 -21.32 -30.54 12.95
C TYR A 153 -21.15 -31.26 14.28
N THR A 154 -20.69 -32.51 14.23
CA THR A 154 -20.27 -33.24 15.42
C THR A 154 -19.05 -32.58 16.03
N ASP A 155 -19.03 -32.48 17.36
CA ASP A 155 -17.85 -32.06 18.10
C ASP A 155 -17.29 -33.20 18.98
N ALA A 156 -16.02 -33.07 19.39
CA ALA A 156 -15.34 -34.04 20.24
C ALA A 156 -14.26 -33.36 21.09
N SER A 157 -13.56 -34.12 21.92
CA SER A 157 -12.46 -33.62 22.76
C SER A 157 -11.35 -32.89 21.99
N SER A 158 -11.20 -33.17 20.69
CA SER A 158 -10.22 -32.50 19.82
C SER A 158 -10.72 -31.23 19.13
N ARG A 159 -11.96 -30.81 19.41
CA ARG A 159 -12.70 -29.65 18.91
C ARG A 159 -12.76 -29.48 17.37
N ALA A 160 -13.94 -29.28 16.82
CA ALA A 160 -14.13 -29.01 15.40
C ALA A 160 -13.54 -27.66 14.97
N LEU A 161 -13.62 -26.65 15.86
CA LEU A 161 -12.94 -25.36 15.77
C LEU A 161 -12.08 -25.18 17.02
N ASN A 162 -10.78 -24.98 16.86
CA ASN A 162 -9.81 -25.07 17.97
C ASN A 162 -8.84 -23.90 18.07
N ALA A 163 -9.14 -22.77 17.43
CA ALA A 163 -8.23 -21.63 17.39
C ALA A 163 -8.47 -20.60 18.50
N GLU A 164 -9.73 -20.25 18.79
CA GLU A 164 -10.12 -19.32 19.86
C GLU A 164 -11.44 -19.77 20.51
N TYR A 165 -11.64 -19.42 21.79
CA TYR A 165 -12.80 -19.85 22.59
C TYR A 165 -13.29 -18.75 23.53
N ALA A 166 -14.61 -18.55 23.60
CA ALA A 166 -15.24 -17.68 24.59
C ALA A 166 -16.62 -18.20 25.00
N ASP A 167 -17.01 -18.02 26.27
CA ASP A 167 -18.35 -18.30 26.79
C ASP A 167 -19.13 -17.01 27.10
N SER A 168 -20.44 -17.02 26.90
CA SER A 168 -21.29 -15.85 27.17
C SER A 168 -22.73 -16.21 27.51
N LEU A 169 -23.24 -15.67 28.63
CA LEU A 169 -24.67 -15.76 28.99
C LEU A 169 -25.58 -14.91 28.09
N SER A 170 -25.01 -14.12 27.19
CA SER A 170 -25.71 -13.32 26.17
C SER A 170 -25.37 -13.78 24.75
N MET A 171 -24.95 -15.04 24.59
CA MET A 171 -24.55 -15.61 23.31
C MET A 171 -25.66 -15.49 22.25
N THR A 172 -25.31 -14.99 21.07
CA THR A 172 -26.12 -15.06 19.83
C THR A 172 -25.21 -15.52 18.70
N MET A 173 -25.79 -15.95 17.57
CA MET A 173 -25.01 -16.34 16.39
C MET A 173 -24.15 -15.16 15.89
N GLU A 174 -24.70 -13.95 15.86
CA GLU A 174 -24.00 -12.74 15.42
C GLU A 174 -22.90 -12.32 16.39
N TRP A 175 -23.09 -12.54 17.70
CA TRP A 175 -22.07 -12.28 18.70
C TRP A 175 -20.83 -13.13 18.43
N CYS A 176 -21.01 -14.44 18.26
CA CYS A 176 -19.90 -15.35 18.03
C CYS A 176 -19.21 -15.10 16.69
N GLN A 177 -20.00 -14.85 15.63
CA GLN A 177 -19.50 -14.48 14.31
C GLN A 177 -18.62 -13.22 14.35
N ASN A 178 -19.07 -12.15 15.01
CA ASN A 178 -18.30 -10.92 15.11
C ASN A 178 -17.07 -11.04 16.01
N TYR A 179 -17.20 -11.78 17.11
CA TYR A 179 -16.08 -12.12 17.99
C TYR A 179 -14.99 -12.84 17.19
N CYS A 180 -15.31 -13.93 16.49
CA CYS A 180 -14.33 -14.66 15.68
C CYS A 180 -13.72 -13.81 14.55
N LEU A 181 -14.52 -12.96 13.90
CA LEU A 181 -14.00 -12.06 12.87
C LEU A 181 -12.99 -11.07 13.43
N SER A 182 -13.23 -10.52 14.63
CA SER A 182 -12.34 -9.54 15.26
C SER A 182 -10.94 -10.08 15.58
N TYR A 183 -10.82 -11.40 15.75
CA TYR A 183 -9.55 -12.10 15.93
C TYR A 183 -8.98 -12.67 14.63
N GLY A 184 -9.60 -12.36 13.48
CA GLY A 184 -9.14 -12.74 12.14
C GLY A 184 -9.51 -14.16 11.71
N TYR A 185 -10.42 -14.84 12.41
CA TYR A 185 -10.88 -16.18 12.08
C TYR A 185 -12.08 -16.15 11.14
N THR A 186 -12.06 -17.02 10.13
CA THR A 186 -13.09 -17.08 9.08
C THR A 186 -14.16 -18.13 9.34
N TYR A 187 -14.03 -18.93 10.40
CA TYR A 187 -15.04 -19.85 10.90
C TYR A 187 -15.41 -19.47 12.33
N ALA A 188 -16.70 -19.45 12.60
CA ALA A 188 -17.28 -19.25 13.91
C ALA A 188 -18.28 -20.37 14.16
N GLY A 189 -18.34 -20.90 15.38
CA GLY A 189 -19.30 -21.91 15.73
C GLY A 189 -19.74 -21.79 17.18
N VAL A 190 -21.00 -22.08 17.43
CA VAL A 190 -21.59 -22.07 18.77
C VAL A 190 -21.99 -23.47 19.21
N GLU A 191 -21.62 -23.81 20.43
CA GLU A 191 -21.95 -25.06 21.11
C GLU A 191 -22.62 -24.75 22.46
N TYR A 192 -23.50 -25.65 22.90
CA TYR A 192 -24.08 -25.63 24.25
C TYR A 192 -24.75 -24.30 24.65
N ALA A 193 -25.44 -23.62 23.72
CA ALA A 193 -26.16 -22.35 23.92
C ALA A 193 -25.32 -21.10 24.25
N GLU A 194 -24.09 -21.26 24.76
CA GLU A 194 -23.29 -20.20 25.35
C GLU A 194 -21.80 -20.22 24.99
N GLU A 195 -21.30 -21.27 24.33
CA GLU A 195 -19.89 -21.42 23.98
C GLU A 195 -19.66 -21.03 22.52
N CYS A 196 -18.75 -20.09 22.26
CA CYS A 196 -18.31 -19.66 20.94
C CYS A 196 -16.89 -20.17 20.68
N MET A 197 -16.69 -20.79 19.53
CA MET A 197 -15.40 -21.30 19.08
C MET A 197 -15.07 -20.78 17.69
N CYS A 198 -13.81 -20.42 17.48
CA CYS A 198 -13.32 -19.86 16.22
C CYS A 198 -12.28 -20.77 15.57
N GLY A 199 -12.14 -20.65 14.24
CA GLY A 199 -11.11 -21.35 13.48
C GLY A 199 -10.85 -20.74 12.12
N SER A 200 -9.71 -21.10 11.53
CA SER A 200 -9.43 -20.82 10.11
C SER A 200 -9.81 -21.98 9.18
N SER A 201 -10.19 -23.12 9.77
CA SER A 201 -10.67 -24.33 9.08
C SER A 201 -11.43 -25.23 10.06
N ILE A 202 -12.22 -26.18 9.54
CA ILE A 202 -12.89 -27.22 10.34
C ILE A 202 -11.94 -28.43 10.48
N THR A 203 -11.63 -28.83 11.71
CA THR A 203 -10.76 -29.98 12.00
C THR A 203 -11.53 -31.30 11.88
N THR A 204 -10.98 -32.30 11.18
CA THR A 204 -11.57 -33.66 11.04
C THR A 204 -10.57 -34.75 11.45
N GLY A 205 -11.04 -35.89 11.98
CA GLY A 205 -10.15 -37.05 12.22
C GLY A 205 -10.48 -37.99 13.39
N SER A 206 -11.28 -37.56 14.37
CA SER A 206 -11.66 -38.39 15.55
C SER A 206 -13.17 -38.45 15.81
N GLY A 207 -13.98 -38.15 14.79
CA GLY A 207 -15.45 -38.08 14.87
C GLY A 207 -16.01 -36.66 14.98
N GLN A 208 -15.17 -35.63 15.16
CA GLN A 208 -15.51 -34.20 15.07
C GLN A 208 -15.39 -33.66 13.64
N GLY A 209 -16.07 -32.55 13.37
CA GLY A 209 -16.04 -31.86 12.07
C GLY A 209 -16.80 -32.60 10.97
N VAL A 210 -17.70 -33.53 11.35
CA VAL A 210 -18.59 -34.25 10.42
C VAL A 210 -19.99 -33.67 10.50
N LEU A 211 -20.63 -33.42 9.36
CA LEU A 211 -22.00 -32.89 9.32
C LEU A 211 -22.97 -33.83 10.05
N ALA A 212 -23.67 -33.30 11.05
CA ALA A 212 -24.63 -34.02 11.87
C ALA A 212 -26.06 -33.76 11.36
N THR A 213 -26.73 -34.83 10.90
CA THR A 213 -28.08 -34.76 10.31
C THR A 213 -29.18 -35.29 11.22
N ASP A 214 -28.86 -35.60 12.48
CA ASP A 214 -29.77 -36.23 13.45
C ASP A 214 -30.47 -35.20 14.36
N GLY A 215 -30.34 -33.91 14.06
CA GLY A 215 -31.01 -32.83 14.78
C GLY A 215 -30.41 -32.51 16.15
N ARG A 216 -29.14 -32.90 16.39
CA ARG A 216 -28.46 -32.69 17.68
C ARG A 216 -28.08 -31.24 17.98
N CYS A 217 -28.10 -30.33 16.99
CA CYS A 217 -28.02 -28.89 17.24
C CYS A 217 -29.42 -28.34 17.51
N ASN A 218 -29.91 -28.54 18.73
CA ASN A 218 -31.28 -28.23 19.14
C ASN A 218 -31.37 -27.29 20.34
N MET A 219 -30.25 -26.66 20.73
CA MET A 219 -30.21 -25.69 21.82
C MET A 219 -30.36 -24.27 21.27
N GLY A 220 -31.27 -23.51 21.88
CA GLY A 220 -31.42 -22.08 21.59
C GLY A 220 -30.30 -21.28 22.24
N CYS A 221 -29.78 -20.25 21.57
CA CYS A 221 -28.76 -19.38 22.17
C CYS A 221 -29.27 -18.69 23.44
N LEU A 222 -28.42 -18.52 24.47
CA LEU A 222 -28.84 -17.86 25.72
C LEU A 222 -29.23 -16.39 25.51
N GLY A 223 -28.54 -15.67 24.62
CA GLY A 223 -28.84 -14.29 24.24
C GLY A 223 -29.98 -14.17 23.23
N ASN A 224 -30.30 -15.24 22.50
CA ASN A 224 -31.46 -15.30 21.60
C ASN A 224 -31.98 -16.73 21.43
N THR A 225 -33.03 -17.07 22.18
CA THR A 225 -33.61 -18.43 22.15
C THR A 225 -34.26 -18.83 20.82
N ALA A 226 -34.42 -17.90 19.88
CA ALA A 226 -34.93 -18.17 18.54
C ALA A 226 -33.84 -18.64 17.55
N GLU A 227 -32.57 -18.58 17.94
CA GLU A 227 -31.41 -18.95 17.14
C GLU A 227 -30.83 -20.30 17.58
N GLU A 228 -30.29 -21.08 16.64
CA GLU A 228 -29.75 -22.43 16.91
C GLU A 228 -28.25 -22.35 17.31
N CYS A 229 -27.95 -22.50 18.60
CA CYS A 229 -26.59 -22.47 19.17
C CYS A 229 -26.07 -23.87 19.55
N GLY A 230 -26.07 -24.78 18.58
CA GLY A 230 -25.48 -26.11 18.74
C GLY A 230 -26.26 -27.04 19.69
N GLY A 231 -25.54 -27.95 20.34
CA GLY A 231 -26.07 -28.93 21.29
C GLY A 231 -24.95 -29.72 21.95
N THR A 232 -25.28 -30.82 22.63
CA THR A 232 -24.26 -31.62 23.34
C THR A 232 -23.34 -32.35 22.35
N TRP A 233 -22.03 -32.02 22.35
CA TRP A 233 -21.05 -32.52 21.37
C TRP A 233 -21.46 -32.24 19.92
N ALA A 234 -22.04 -31.06 19.71
CA ALA A 234 -22.60 -30.63 18.44
C ALA A 234 -22.49 -29.11 18.29
N ILE A 235 -21.72 -28.66 17.31
CA ILE A 235 -21.45 -27.26 17.07
C ILE A 235 -22.16 -26.80 15.80
N ASN A 236 -22.91 -25.71 15.87
CA ASN A 236 -23.45 -25.07 14.67
C ASN A 236 -22.36 -24.14 14.11
N ILE A 237 -21.98 -24.26 12.84
CA ILE A 237 -20.82 -23.56 12.25
C ILE A 237 -21.26 -22.61 11.12
N TRP A 238 -20.65 -21.43 11.08
CA TRP A 238 -20.72 -20.46 9.99
C TRP A 238 -19.32 -20.16 9.45
N GLN A 239 -19.26 -19.87 8.16
CA GLN A 239 -18.06 -19.42 7.48
C GLN A 239 -18.27 -18.00 6.94
N TYR A 240 -17.28 -17.14 7.16
CA TYR A 240 -17.26 -15.79 6.63
C TYR A 240 -16.91 -15.83 5.13
N GLN A 241 -17.83 -15.33 4.31
CA GLN A 241 -17.60 -15.11 2.89
C GLN A 241 -16.73 -13.87 2.68
N THR A 242 -15.47 -14.11 2.30
CA THR A 242 -14.64 -13.09 1.67
C THR A 242 -14.96 -13.05 0.18
N VAL A 243 -16.02 -12.34 -0.23
CA VAL A 243 -16.31 -12.14 -1.66
C VAL A 243 -16.44 -10.64 -1.96
N THR A 244 -15.40 -10.09 -2.58
CA THR A 244 -15.51 -8.99 -3.52
C THR A 244 -16.01 -9.56 -4.85
N GLN A 245 -17.25 -9.22 -5.20
CA GLN A 245 -17.86 -9.61 -6.47
C GLN A 245 -17.13 -8.91 -7.63
N SER A 246 -16.51 -9.65 -8.55
CA SER A 246 -15.83 -9.09 -9.73
C SER A 246 -16.86 -8.79 -10.83
N SER A 247 -17.20 -7.52 -11.03
CA SER A 247 -17.88 -7.08 -12.25
C SER A 247 -16.94 -7.25 -13.46
N GLY A 248 -17.48 -7.68 -14.61
CA GLY A 248 -16.74 -7.74 -15.89
C GLY A 248 -16.50 -9.13 -16.49
N TRP A 249 -16.82 -10.22 -15.80
CA TRP A 249 -16.68 -11.60 -16.31
C TRP A 249 -17.99 -12.13 -16.93
N THR A 250 -17.92 -12.62 -18.17
CA THR A 250 -19.03 -13.30 -18.87
C THR A 250 -18.79 -14.81 -18.91
N SER A 251 -19.76 -15.61 -18.49
CA SER A 251 -19.65 -17.08 -18.58
C SER A 251 -19.82 -17.55 -20.02
N LEU A 252 -18.87 -18.36 -20.49
CA LEU A 252 -18.92 -19.00 -21.80
C LEU A 252 -19.49 -20.42 -21.74
N GLY A 253 -19.67 -20.97 -20.54
CA GLY A 253 -20.23 -22.29 -20.30
C GLY A 253 -19.19 -23.41 -20.14
N CYS A 254 -19.66 -24.65 -20.21
CA CYS A 254 -18.86 -25.86 -20.04
C CYS A 254 -18.18 -26.26 -21.35
N TYR A 255 -16.86 -26.44 -21.34
CA TYR A 255 -16.06 -26.87 -22.48
C TYR A 255 -15.41 -28.23 -22.22
N VAL A 256 -15.21 -28.99 -23.28
CA VAL A 256 -14.42 -30.22 -23.25
C VAL A 256 -12.97 -29.84 -22.95
N ASP A 257 -12.40 -30.45 -21.91
CA ASP A 257 -10.97 -30.40 -21.67
C ASP A 257 -10.27 -31.70 -22.12
N ALA A 258 -8.97 -31.65 -22.34
CA ALA A 258 -8.17 -32.80 -22.77
C ALA A 258 -6.71 -32.68 -22.31
N SER A 259 -5.90 -33.69 -22.62
CA SER A 259 -4.45 -33.69 -22.32
C SER A 259 -3.71 -32.46 -22.87
N ASN A 260 -4.20 -31.91 -24.00
CA ASN A 260 -3.86 -30.58 -24.45
C ASN A 260 -4.93 -29.63 -23.91
N ARG A 261 -4.69 -29.03 -22.74
CA ARG A 261 -5.69 -28.25 -21.98
C ARG A 261 -6.37 -27.15 -22.83
N ALA A 262 -7.66 -26.91 -22.60
CA ALA A 262 -8.44 -25.86 -23.26
C ALA A 262 -7.94 -24.45 -22.88
N LEU A 263 -7.49 -24.27 -21.63
CA LEU A 263 -6.71 -23.12 -21.16
C LEU A 263 -5.37 -23.65 -20.62
N ASN A 264 -4.25 -23.15 -21.15
CA ASN A 264 -2.94 -23.75 -20.92
C ASN A 264 -1.84 -22.74 -20.57
N ALA A 265 -2.21 -21.50 -20.23
CA ALA A 265 -1.22 -20.44 -19.98
C ALA A 265 -0.74 -20.39 -18.53
N MET A 266 -1.63 -20.66 -17.57
CA MET A 266 -1.28 -20.71 -16.15
C MET A 266 -2.25 -21.65 -15.41
N TYR A 267 -1.77 -22.29 -14.35
CA TYR A 267 -2.50 -23.26 -13.54
C TYR A 267 -2.26 -23.00 -12.05
N ALA A 268 -3.31 -23.13 -11.25
CA ALA A 268 -3.24 -23.17 -9.80
C ALA A 268 -4.32 -24.10 -9.24
N ASP A 269 -4.01 -24.82 -8.16
CA ASP A 269 -4.98 -25.56 -7.38
C ASP A 269 -5.24 -24.90 -6.02
N SER A 270 -6.46 -25.03 -5.49
CA SER A 270 -6.83 -24.45 -4.20
C SER A 270 -7.95 -25.22 -3.50
N LEU A 271 -7.77 -25.54 -2.22
CA LEU A 271 -8.84 -26.09 -1.39
C LEU A 271 -9.95 -25.07 -1.09
N SER A 272 -9.69 -23.79 -1.35
CA SER A 272 -10.65 -22.69 -1.21
C SER A 272 -11.17 -22.21 -2.57
N MET A 273 -11.10 -23.05 -3.61
CA MET A 273 -11.46 -22.67 -4.98
C MET A 273 -12.92 -22.24 -5.11
N THR A 274 -13.15 -21.05 -5.67
CA THR A 274 -14.45 -20.57 -6.16
C THR A 274 -14.29 -20.03 -7.58
N LYS A 275 -15.39 -19.76 -8.29
CA LYS A 275 -15.34 -19.13 -9.62
C LYS A 275 -14.63 -17.78 -9.56
N GLU A 276 -14.94 -16.98 -8.54
CA GLU A 276 -14.40 -15.63 -8.32
C GLU A 276 -12.93 -15.68 -7.93
N TRP A 277 -12.51 -16.69 -7.17
CA TRP A 277 -11.09 -16.90 -6.85
C TRP A 277 -10.29 -17.11 -8.13
N CYS A 278 -10.74 -18.02 -9.00
CA CYS A 278 -10.04 -18.31 -10.25
C CYS A 278 -10.06 -17.11 -11.22
N GLN A 279 -11.21 -16.42 -11.32
CA GLN A 279 -11.34 -15.21 -12.11
C GLN A 279 -10.37 -14.10 -11.66
N ASN A 280 -10.28 -13.83 -10.36
CA ASN A 280 -9.38 -12.82 -9.82
C ASN A 280 -7.91 -13.23 -9.93
N TYR A 281 -7.60 -14.51 -9.69
CA TYR A 281 -6.26 -15.07 -9.87
C TYR A 281 -5.79 -14.91 -11.32
N CYS A 282 -6.64 -15.24 -12.29
CA CYS A 282 -6.32 -15.08 -13.71
C CYS A 282 -6.21 -13.61 -14.11
N LEU A 283 -7.12 -12.73 -13.66
CA LEU A 283 -7.08 -11.30 -14.01
C LEU A 283 -5.83 -10.61 -13.46
N SER A 284 -5.52 -10.84 -12.19
CA SER A 284 -4.33 -10.29 -11.53
C SER A 284 -3.02 -10.82 -12.13
N SER A 285 -3.08 -12.00 -12.72
CA SER A 285 -1.98 -12.60 -13.49
C SER A 285 -1.96 -12.18 -14.97
N GLY A 286 -2.83 -11.24 -15.37
CA GLY A 286 -2.85 -10.66 -16.72
C GLY A 286 -3.56 -11.50 -17.78
N PHE A 287 -4.38 -12.49 -17.39
CA PHE A 287 -5.13 -13.36 -18.28
C PHE A 287 -6.62 -12.98 -18.34
N ILE A 288 -7.18 -12.94 -19.55
CA ILE A 288 -8.59 -12.55 -19.76
C ILE A 288 -9.57 -13.73 -19.82
N TYR A 289 -9.07 -14.97 -19.87
CA TYR A 289 -9.86 -16.19 -19.70
C TYR A 289 -9.48 -16.88 -18.39
N ALA A 290 -10.51 -17.30 -17.66
CA ALA A 290 -10.39 -18.11 -16.47
C ALA A 290 -11.28 -19.34 -16.64
N GLY A 291 -10.84 -20.50 -16.18
CA GLY A 291 -11.67 -21.69 -16.17
C GLY A 291 -11.35 -22.60 -15.01
N VAL A 292 -12.38 -23.23 -14.45
CA VAL A 292 -12.24 -24.15 -13.33
C VAL A 292 -12.62 -25.56 -13.75
N GLU A 293 -11.76 -26.51 -13.42
CA GLU A 293 -11.97 -27.95 -13.58
C GLU A 293 -11.92 -28.64 -12.21
N TYR A 294 -12.58 -29.78 -12.11
CA TYR A 294 -12.42 -30.72 -11.00
C TYR A 294 -12.46 -30.11 -9.58
N ALA A 295 -13.40 -29.19 -9.31
CA ALA A 295 -13.63 -28.53 -8.00
C ALA A 295 -12.53 -27.59 -7.48
N GLU A 296 -11.25 -27.89 -7.70
CA GLU A 296 -10.10 -27.16 -7.15
C GLU A 296 -9.09 -26.64 -8.17
N GLU A 297 -9.24 -26.95 -9.46
CA GLU A 297 -8.23 -26.64 -10.47
C GLU A 297 -8.59 -25.38 -11.26
N CYS A 298 -7.80 -24.31 -11.11
CA CYS A 298 -7.94 -23.07 -11.88
C CYS A 298 -6.94 -23.02 -13.03
N MET A 299 -7.44 -22.72 -14.22
CA MET A 299 -6.67 -22.58 -15.44
C MET A 299 -6.91 -21.20 -16.05
N CYS A 300 -5.85 -20.53 -16.47
CA CYS A 300 -5.91 -19.22 -17.10
C CYS A 300 -5.43 -19.25 -18.55
N GLY A 301 -5.90 -18.29 -19.35
CA GLY A 301 -5.46 -18.11 -20.73
C GLY A 301 -5.83 -16.76 -21.33
N ASN A 302 -5.29 -16.48 -22.51
CA ASN A 302 -5.70 -15.34 -23.33
C ASN A 302 -6.52 -15.77 -24.56
N SER A 303 -6.74 -17.08 -24.72
CA SER A 303 -7.54 -17.70 -25.78
C SER A 303 -7.91 -19.12 -25.38
N ILE A 304 -9.02 -19.64 -25.91
CA ILE A 304 -9.39 -21.07 -25.79
C ILE A 304 -8.69 -21.87 -26.89
N THR A 305 -7.91 -22.87 -26.51
CA THR A 305 -7.21 -23.77 -27.44
C THR A 305 -8.17 -24.78 -28.06
N THR A 306 -8.15 -24.95 -29.39
CA THR A 306 -8.98 -25.93 -30.13
C THR A 306 -8.12 -26.80 -31.06
N GLY A 307 -8.53 -28.05 -31.33
CA GLY A 307 -7.90 -28.86 -32.38
C GLY A 307 -7.75 -30.37 -32.12
N SER A 308 -7.94 -30.86 -30.90
CA SER A 308 -7.90 -32.31 -30.57
C SER A 308 -9.15 -32.79 -29.81
N GLY A 309 -10.24 -32.03 -29.89
CA GLY A 309 -11.50 -32.29 -29.18
C GLY A 309 -11.73 -31.37 -27.96
N GLN A 310 -10.68 -30.74 -27.43
CA GLN A 310 -10.76 -29.71 -26.39
C GLN A 310 -11.23 -28.35 -26.93
N GLY A 311 -11.72 -27.49 -26.03
CA GLY A 311 -12.13 -26.13 -26.37
C GLY A 311 -13.43 -26.07 -27.18
N VAL A 312 -14.18 -27.16 -27.23
CA VAL A 312 -15.53 -27.25 -27.81
C VAL A 312 -16.56 -27.26 -26.67
N LEU A 313 -17.70 -26.60 -26.86
CA LEU A 313 -18.78 -26.58 -25.86
C LEU A 313 -19.27 -28.01 -25.57
N ALA A 314 -19.22 -28.41 -24.29
CA ALA A 314 -19.70 -29.70 -23.82
C ALA A 314 -21.19 -29.62 -23.45
N THR A 315 -21.98 -30.54 -23.97
CA THR A 315 -23.45 -30.61 -23.77
C THR A 315 -23.91 -31.88 -23.06
N ASP A 316 -22.97 -32.72 -22.65
CA ASP A 316 -23.21 -34.01 -21.99
C ASP A 316 -23.28 -33.91 -20.46
N GLY A 317 -23.26 -32.70 -19.91
CA GLY A 317 -23.38 -32.45 -18.48
C GLY A 317 -22.10 -32.74 -17.67
N ARG A 318 -20.94 -32.86 -18.33
CA ARG A 318 -19.67 -33.16 -17.66
C ARG A 318 -19.17 -32.10 -16.68
N CYS A 319 -19.66 -30.85 -16.74
CA CYS A 319 -19.38 -29.84 -15.73
C CYS A 319 -20.40 -29.90 -14.59
N ASN A 320 -20.36 -30.96 -13.81
CA ASN A 320 -21.32 -31.26 -12.75
C ASN A 320 -20.72 -31.29 -11.34
N ILE A 321 -19.47 -30.86 -11.17
CA ILE A 321 -18.76 -30.83 -9.90
C ILE A 321 -18.83 -29.41 -9.30
N GLY A 322 -19.13 -29.33 -8.00
CA GLY A 322 -19.15 -28.07 -7.25
C GLY A 322 -17.73 -27.62 -6.85
N CYS A 323 -17.50 -26.32 -6.68
CA CYS A 323 -16.20 -25.81 -6.25
C CYS A 323 -15.88 -26.22 -4.80
N LEU A 324 -14.62 -26.52 -4.45
CA LEU A 324 -14.27 -26.87 -3.07
C LEU A 324 -14.49 -25.72 -2.07
N GLY A 325 -14.19 -24.50 -2.48
CA GLY A 325 -14.42 -23.29 -1.69
C GLY A 325 -15.87 -22.80 -1.70
N ASN A 326 -16.72 -23.33 -2.61
CA ASN A 326 -18.15 -23.05 -2.67
C ASN A 326 -18.93 -24.14 -3.42
N ALA A 327 -19.53 -25.08 -2.69
CA ALA A 327 -20.28 -26.20 -3.28
C ALA A 327 -21.57 -25.76 -4.02
N GLY A 328 -22.05 -24.52 -3.81
CA GLY A 328 -23.18 -23.94 -4.54
C GLY A 328 -22.85 -23.47 -5.96
N GLU A 329 -21.56 -23.42 -6.31
CA GLU A 329 -21.06 -23.01 -7.61
C GLU A 329 -20.56 -24.21 -8.43
N GLN A 330 -20.89 -24.27 -9.72
CA GLN A 330 -20.36 -25.30 -10.64
C GLN A 330 -18.94 -24.97 -11.12
N CYS A 331 -17.96 -25.80 -10.75
CA CYS A 331 -16.53 -25.68 -11.07
C CYS A 331 -16.02 -26.84 -11.95
N GLY A 332 -16.66 -27.02 -13.11
CA GLY A 332 -16.25 -28.01 -14.09
C GLY A 332 -16.59 -29.44 -13.68
N GLY A 333 -15.79 -30.40 -14.13
CA GLY A 333 -15.88 -31.82 -13.83
C GLY A 333 -14.85 -32.62 -14.62
N THR A 334 -14.93 -33.96 -14.62
CA THR A 334 -13.90 -34.78 -15.28
C THR A 334 -13.84 -34.49 -16.79
N TRP A 335 -12.71 -33.93 -17.26
CA TRP A 335 -12.51 -33.47 -18.65
C TRP A 335 -13.53 -32.42 -19.11
N GLY A 336 -14.00 -31.61 -18.16
CA GLY A 336 -15.02 -30.58 -18.35
C GLY A 336 -14.64 -29.31 -17.61
N ILE A 337 -14.25 -28.27 -18.33
CA ILE A 337 -13.85 -26.99 -17.74
C ILE A 337 -14.94 -25.94 -17.95
N ASN A 338 -15.40 -25.29 -16.87
CA ASN A 338 -16.28 -24.13 -17.00
C ASN A 338 -15.41 -22.89 -17.26
N ILE A 339 -15.68 -22.12 -18.33
CA ILE A 339 -14.84 -21.00 -18.76
C ILE A 339 -15.61 -19.66 -18.67
N TRP A 340 -14.89 -18.61 -18.27
CA TRP A 340 -15.31 -17.21 -18.28
C TRP A 340 -14.31 -16.35 -19.05
N VAL A 341 -14.79 -15.21 -19.55
CA VAL A 341 -13.97 -14.19 -20.24
C VAL A 341 -14.23 -12.80 -19.64
N TYR A 342 -13.17 -12.01 -19.49
CA TYR A 342 -13.23 -10.66 -18.93
C TYR A 342 -13.33 -9.58 -20.02
N GLY A 343 -14.30 -8.67 -19.90
CA GLY A 343 -14.57 -7.58 -20.87
C GLY A 343 -15.61 -7.93 -21.95
N ASP A 344 -16.13 -6.91 -22.65
CA ASP A 344 -17.18 -7.08 -23.67
C ASP A 344 -16.67 -7.88 -24.88
N VAL A 345 -17.09 -9.15 -24.97
CA VAL A 345 -16.95 -9.94 -26.19
C VAL A 345 -18.11 -9.59 -27.12
N SER A 346 -17.81 -8.77 -28.13
CA SER A 346 -18.70 -8.61 -29.28
C SER A 346 -18.97 -10.00 -29.87
N THR A 347 -20.20 -10.48 -29.70
CA THR A 347 -20.71 -11.66 -30.37
C THR A 347 -20.77 -11.36 -31.87
N SER A 348 -19.77 -11.81 -32.61
CA SER A 348 -19.92 -12.04 -34.04
C SER A 348 -20.82 -13.26 -34.23
N SER A 349 -22.12 -13.01 -34.11
CA SER A 349 -23.18 -13.85 -34.66
C SER A 349 -22.91 -14.05 -36.15
N SER A 350 -22.29 -15.18 -36.52
CA SER A 350 -22.30 -15.63 -37.90
C SER A 350 -23.60 -16.37 -38.14
N THR A 351 -24.47 -15.68 -38.88
CA THR A 351 -25.77 -16.16 -39.33
C THR A 351 -25.58 -17.47 -40.10
N ALA A 352 -26.33 -18.49 -39.71
CA ALA A 352 -26.46 -19.75 -40.44
C ALA A 352 -26.86 -19.46 -41.90
N THR A 353 -25.96 -19.75 -42.84
CA THR A 353 -26.30 -19.86 -44.25
C THR A 353 -26.16 -21.32 -44.67
N THR A 354 -27.31 -21.95 -44.85
CA THR A 354 -27.48 -23.25 -45.50
C THR A 354 -26.89 -23.19 -46.91
N VAL A 355 -25.84 -23.96 -47.19
CA VAL A 355 -25.49 -24.34 -48.56
C VAL A 355 -25.26 -25.85 -48.63
N THR A 356 -26.13 -26.45 -49.42
CA THR A 356 -26.25 -27.85 -49.78
C THR A 356 -25.02 -28.36 -50.56
N THR A 357 -24.67 -29.60 -50.26
CA THR A 357 -23.71 -30.51 -50.91
C THR A 357 -23.42 -30.30 -52.39
N THR A 358 -22.15 -30.44 -52.79
CA THR A 358 -21.78 -31.24 -53.96
C THR A 358 -20.38 -31.85 -53.77
N ALA A 359 -20.32 -33.17 -53.73
CA ALA A 359 -19.09 -33.94 -53.77
C ALA A 359 -18.57 -34.03 -55.21
N THR A 360 -17.28 -33.75 -55.43
CA THR A 360 -16.57 -34.25 -56.60
C THR A 360 -15.15 -34.64 -56.21
N SER A 361 -14.93 -35.95 -56.28
CA SER A 361 -13.68 -36.68 -56.24
C SER A 361 -12.72 -36.26 -57.35
N THR A 362 -11.44 -36.04 -57.03
CA THR A 362 -10.34 -36.42 -57.93
C THR A 362 -9.21 -37.05 -57.13
N THR A 363 -8.96 -38.30 -57.46
CA THR A 363 -7.92 -39.18 -56.96
C THR A 363 -6.64 -38.91 -57.74
N SER A 364 -5.52 -38.70 -57.06
CA SER A 364 -4.20 -39.00 -57.63
C SER A 364 -3.26 -39.49 -56.54
N THR A 365 -3.00 -40.78 -56.66
CA THR A 365 -2.03 -41.62 -55.94
C THR A 365 -0.59 -41.22 -56.24
N THR A 366 0.24 -41.04 -55.22
CA THR A 366 1.66 -41.45 -55.21
C THR A 366 2.12 -41.76 -53.78
N THR A 367 2.81 -42.88 -53.65
CA THR A 367 3.23 -43.56 -52.43
C THR A 367 4.65 -43.12 -51.99
N ALA A 368 4.82 -42.79 -50.70
CA ALA A 368 6.05 -42.80 -49.85
C ALA A 368 7.27 -41.90 -50.27
N PRO A 369 8.10 -41.40 -49.33
CA PRO A 369 8.35 -41.91 -47.97
C PRO A 369 8.20 -40.90 -46.84
N SER A 370 8.02 -41.45 -45.64
CA SER A 370 8.12 -40.77 -44.36
C SER A 370 9.53 -40.21 -44.15
N THR A 371 9.65 -38.89 -44.00
CA THR A 371 10.83 -38.24 -43.44
C THR A 371 10.45 -37.65 -42.09
N THR A 372 10.92 -38.28 -41.02
CA THR A 372 11.00 -37.73 -39.67
C THR A 372 11.84 -36.45 -39.69
N THR A 373 11.20 -35.29 -39.58
CA THR A 373 11.89 -34.05 -39.20
C THR A 373 11.93 -33.98 -37.68
N THR A 374 13.06 -34.41 -37.12
CA THR A 374 13.49 -34.14 -35.76
C THR A 374 13.57 -32.63 -35.58
N SER A 375 12.71 -32.07 -34.74
CA SER A 375 12.83 -30.67 -34.30
C SER A 375 13.99 -30.58 -33.32
N SER A 376 15.13 -30.02 -33.74
CA SER A 376 16.29 -29.81 -32.89
C SER A 376 16.04 -28.62 -31.96
N PHE A 377 15.91 -28.90 -30.67
CA PHE A 377 16.04 -27.88 -29.63
C PHE A 377 17.50 -27.44 -29.53
N ALA A 378 17.72 -26.13 -29.34
CA ALA A 378 19.06 -25.57 -29.19
C ALA A 378 19.64 -25.97 -27.83
N THR A 379 20.83 -26.57 -27.82
CA THR A 379 21.64 -26.75 -26.59
C THR A 379 22.43 -25.47 -26.32
N PRO A 380 22.14 -24.69 -25.26
CA PRO A 380 23.15 -23.84 -24.67
C PRO A 380 24.18 -24.74 -23.96
N THR A 381 25.47 -24.40 -24.05
CA THR A 381 26.54 -25.14 -23.36
C THR A 381 27.43 -24.18 -22.58
N PHE A 382 27.59 -24.44 -21.29
CA PHE A 382 28.77 -24.01 -20.52
C PHE A 382 30.04 -24.58 -21.19
N ALA A 383 31.06 -23.75 -21.42
CA ALA A 383 32.25 -24.15 -22.17
C ALA A 383 32.95 -25.36 -21.53
N GLY A 384 33.13 -26.44 -22.29
CA GLY A 384 33.86 -27.64 -21.86
C GLY A 384 33.01 -28.85 -21.48
N TRP A 385 31.67 -28.79 -21.54
CA TRP A 385 30.78 -29.94 -21.34
C TRP A 385 30.26 -30.52 -22.66
N THR A 386 30.29 -31.84 -22.76
CA THR A 386 29.73 -32.61 -23.88
C THR A 386 28.50 -33.37 -23.40
N SER A 387 27.35 -33.21 -24.05
CA SER A 387 26.15 -33.99 -23.73
C SER A 387 26.37 -35.46 -24.10
N LEU A 388 26.05 -36.35 -23.17
CA LEU A 388 26.06 -37.80 -23.37
C LEU A 388 24.65 -38.35 -23.63
N GLY A 389 23.61 -37.53 -23.42
CA GLY A 389 22.22 -37.87 -23.67
C GLY A 389 21.47 -38.44 -22.45
N CYS A 390 20.30 -39.02 -22.72
CA CYS A 390 19.41 -39.57 -21.71
C CYS A 390 19.85 -40.98 -21.25
N TYR A 391 19.98 -41.19 -19.94
CA TYR A 391 20.30 -42.49 -19.34
C TYR A 391 19.18 -42.94 -18.41
N VAL A 392 18.99 -44.25 -18.30
CA VAL A 392 18.13 -44.85 -17.29
C VAL A 392 18.73 -44.58 -15.92
N ASP A 393 17.92 -44.01 -15.02
CA ASP A 393 18.25 -43.96 -13.60
C ASP A 393 17.47 -45.03 -12.82
N ALA A 394 17.95 -45.39 -11.63
CA ALA A 394 17.32 -46.39 -10.77
C ALA A 394 17.63 -46.12 -9.29
N SER A 395 17.08 -46.95 -8.40
CA SER A 395 17.35 -46.88 -6.96
C SER A 395 18.85 -46.88 -6.62
N ASN A 396 19.65 -47.59 -7.42
CA ASN A 396 21.09 -47.41 -7.46
C ASN A 396 21.39 -46.36 -8.53
N ARG A 397 21.58 -45.10 -8.11
CA ARG A 397 21.68 -43.94 -9.01
C ARG A 397 22.79 -44.08 -10.07
N ALA A 398 22.53 -43.60 -11.28
CA ALA A 398 23.49 -43.56 -12.39
C ALA A 398 24.65 -42.59 -12.12
N LEU A 399 24.39 -41.50 -11.39
CA LEU A 399 25.39 -40.61 -10.78
C LEU A 399 25.09 -40.56 -9.29
N ASN A 400 26.01 -41.02 -8.45
CA ASN A 400 25.74 -41.29 -7.03
C ASN A 400 26.74 -40.64 -6.08
N SER A 401 27.49 -39.64 -6.54
CA SER A 401 28.53 -39.02 -5.72
C SER A 401 28.04 -37.78 -4.97
N GLU A 402 27.31 -36.88 -5.62
CA GLU A 402 26.73 -35.68 -5.00
C GLU A 402 25.32 -35.41 -5.55
N TYR A 403 24.46 -34.76 -4.77
CA TYR A 403 23.05 -34.47 -5.10
C TYR A 403 22.66 -33.06 -4.63
N ALA A 404 21.91 -32.33 -5.47
CA ALA A 404 21.27 -31.06 -5.13
C ALA A 404 19.98 -30.86 -5.93
N ASP A 405 18.93 -30.28 -5.35
CA ASP A 405 17.68 -29.94 -6.03
C ASP A 405 17.37 -28.42 -5.99
N SER A 406 16.66 -27.91 -7.00
CA SER A 406 16.30 -26.49 -7.07
C SER A 406 15.12 -26.20 -8.00
N LEU A 407 14.17 -25.38 -7.54
CA LEU A 407 13.11 -24.80 -8.39
C LEU A 407 13.64 -23.84 -9.47
N GLN A 408 14.92 -23.48 -9.42
CA GLN A 408 15.60 -22.66 -10.42
C GLN A 408 16.60 -23.47 -11.25
N MET A 409 16.56 -24.81 -11.21
CA MET A 409 17.53 -25.67 -11.89
C MET A 409 17.61 -25.40 -13.40
N THR A 410 18.84 -25.33 -13.92
CA THR A 410 19.19 -25.29 -15.35
C THR A 410 20.38 -26.24 -15.59
N LEU A 411 20.72 -26.52 -16.85
CA LEU A 411 21.86 -27.35 -17.20
C LEU A 411 23.19 -26.76 -16.72
N GLU A 412 23.33 -25.44 -16.79
CA GLU A 412 24.51 -24.70 -16.37
C GLU A 412 24.68 -24.74 -14.85
N ILE A 413 23.59 -24.66 -14.09
CA ILE A 413 23.62 -24.77 -12.62
C ILE A 413 24.15 -26.15 -12.22
N CYS A 414 23.62 -27.23 -12.82
CA CYS A 414 24.06 -28.57 -12.46
C CYS A 414 25.50 -28.87 -12.91
N GLN A 415 25.88 -28.48 -14.13
CA GLN A 415 27.24 -28.66 -14.65
C GLN A 415 28.28 -27.90 -13.81
N SER A 416 28.00 -26.66 -13.44
CA SER A 416 28.92 -25.87 -12.61
C SER A 416 29.05 -26.42 -11.19
N TYR A 417 27.94 -26.83 -10.57
CA TYR A 417 27.91 -27.49 -9.27
C TYR A 417 28.74 -28.78 -9.24
N CYS A 418 28.62 -29.62 -10.28
CA CYS A 418 29.39 -30.86 -10.33
C CYS A 418 30.87 -30.63 -10.61
N LEU A 419 31.23 -29.67 -11.47
CA LEU A 419 32.65 -29.35 -11.72
C LEU A 419 33.35 -28.81 -10.48
N SER A 420 32.68 -27.91 -9.74
CA SER A 420 33.24 -27.27 -8.55
C SER A 420 33.45 -28.27 -7.41
N ASN A 421 32.64 -29.32 -7.34
CA ASN A 421 32.82 -30.45 -6.44
C ASN A 421 33.77 -31.53 -6.98
N GLY A 422 34.48 -31.26 -8.08
CA GLY A 422 35.53 -32.13 -8.62
C GLY A 422 35.01 -33.33 -9.44
N TYR A 423 33.74 -33.34 -9.80
CA TYR A 423 33.11 -34.39 -10.59
C TYR A 423 33.13 -34.05 -12.09
N SER A 424 33.40 -35.07 -12.91
CA SER A 424 33.49 -34.92 -14.38
C SER A 424 32.20 -35.26 -15.11
N TYR A 425 31.19 -35.73 -14.39
CA TYR A 425 29.84 -36.00 -14.89
C TYR A 425 28.82 -35.22 -14.06
N ALA A 426 27.86 -34.63 -14.76
CA ALA A 426 26.71 -33.94 -14.21
C ALA A 426 25.47 -34.48 -14.89
N GLY A 427 24.37 -34.65 -14.18
CA GLY A 427 23.11 -35.03 -14.80
C GLY A 427 21.91 -34.50 -14.04
N VAL A 428 20.87 -34.15 -14.77
CA VAL A 428 19.62 -33.63 -14.18
C VAL A 428 18.50 -34.65 -14.40
N GLU A 429 17.78 -34.96 -13.33
CA GLU A 429 16.57 -35.76 -13.29
C GLU A 429 15.36 -34.89 -12.86
N TYR A 430 14.17 -35.26 -13.31
CA TYR A 430 12.90 -34.69 -12.84
C TYR A 430 12.79 -33.14 -12.87
N ALA A 431 13.38 -32.49 -13.89
CA ALA A 431 13.43 -31.04 -14.07
C ALA A 431 14.21 -30.21 -13.04
N GLU A 432 14.48 -30.72 -11.84
CA GLU A 432 15.05 -29.95 -10.73
C GLU A 432 16.18 -30.64 -9.96
N GLU A 433 16.39 -31.95 -10.15
CA GLU A 433 17.33 -32.74 -9.35
C GLU A 433 18.67 -32.90 -10.08
N CYS A 434 19.72 -32.23 -9.60
CA CYS A 434 21.09 -32.36 -10.09
C CYS A 434 21.85 -33.46 -9.36
N MET A 435 22.54 -34.31 -10.10
CA MET A 435 23.39 -35.38 -9.59
C MET A 435 24.78 -35.35 -10.23
N CYS A 436 25.81 -35.59 -9.43
CA CYS A 436 27.20 -35.57 -9.86
C CYS A 436 27.89 -36.93 -9.73
N GLY A 437 28.91 -37.17 -10.57
CA GLY A 437 29.74 -38.35 -10.44
C GLY A 437 31.10 -38.24 -11.12
N SER A 438 32.08 -39.01 -10.63
CA SER A 438 33.35 -39.19 -11.34
C SER A 438 33.25 -40.23 -12.47
N SER A 439 32.17 -41.01 -12.51
CA SER A 439 31.85 -42.00 -13.54
C SER A 439 30.35 -42.33 -13.52
N ILE A 440 29.80 -42.76 -14.66
CA ILE A 440 28.42 -43.28 -14.75
C ILE A 440 28.42 -44.72 -14.20
N GLN A 441 27.59 -44.97 -13.18
CA GLN A 441 27.45 -46.29 -12.56
C GLN A 441 26.62 -47.23 -13.46
N THR A 442 27.01 -48.49 -13.57
CA THR A 442 26.29 -49.52 -14.34
C THR A 442 26.20 -50.83 -13.55
N GLY A 443 25.15 -51.63 -13.75
CA GLY A 443 25.07 -53.00 -13.20
C GLY A 443 23.73 -53.44 -12.59
N SER A 444 22.78 -52.53 -12.37
CA SER A 444 21.42 -52.85 -11.88
C SER A 444 20.30 -52.29 -12.78
N GLY A 445 20.62 -51.96 -14.03
CA GLY A 445 19.70 -51.36 -15.00
C GLY A 445 19.88 -49.85 -15.21
N GLN A 446 20.54 -49.16 -14.28
CA GLN A 446 20.94 -47.74 -14.40
C GLN A 446 22.17 -47.53 -15.29
N GLY A 447 22.37 -46.29 -15.74
CA GLY A 447 23.56 -45.88 -16.50
C GLY A 447 23.62 -46.48 -17.91
N VAL A 448 22.51 -47.05 -18.38
CA VAL A 448 22.30 -47.48 -19.77
C VAL A 448 21.59 -46.36 -20.54
N LEU A 449 22.00 -46.10 -21.77
CA LEU A 449 21.37 -45.09 -22.62
C LEU A 449 19.87 -45.42 -22.82
N ALA A 450 18.99 -44.48 -22.50
CA ALA A 450 17.55 -44.62 -22.64
C ALA A 450 17.09 -44.10 -24.02
N THR A 451 16.34 -44.92 -24.75
CA THR A 451 15.81 -44.59 -26.09
C THR A 451 14.29 -44.47 -26.14
N ASP A 452 13.62 -44.62 -25.01
CA ASP A 452 12.17 -44.60 -24.87
C ASP A 452 11.60 -43.19 -24.63
N GLY A 453 12.46 -42.16 -24.68
CA GLY A 453 12.04 -40.76 -24.55
C GLY A 453 11.79 -40.30 -23.12
N ARG A 454 12.20 -41.07 -22.10
CA ARG A 454 11.96 -40.75 -20.68
C ARG A 454 12.60 -39.46 -20.17
N CYS A 455 13.62 -38.91 -20.84
CA CYS A 455 14.12 -37.58 -20.53
C CYS A 455 13.33 -36.51 -21.31
N ASN A 456 12.08 -36.27 -20.93
CA ASN A 456 11.16 -35.38 -21.64
C ASN A 456 10.78 -34.11 -20.86
N MET A 457 11.41 -33.86 -19.71
CA MET A 457 11.10 -32.70 -18.87
C MET A 457 12.05 -31.54 -19.20
N GLY A 458 11.48 -30.33 -19.29
CA GLY A 458 12.24 -29.09 -19.34
C GLY A 458 12.74 -28.72 -17.93
N CYS A 459 13.88 -28.05 -17.81
CA CYS A 459 14.38 -27.63 -16.49
C CYS A 459 13.41 -26.66 -15.80
N LYS A 460 13.27 -26.72 -14.47
CA LYS A 460 12.37 -25.80 -13.75
C LYS A 460 12.76 -24.33 -13.88
N GLY A 461 14.06 -24.04 -13.83
CA GLY A 461 14.59 -22.69 -14.03
C GLY A 461 14.70 -22.28 -15.49
N ASN A 462 14.68 -23.23 -16.42
CA ASN A 462 14.64 -22.97 -17.86
C ASN A 462 13.92 -24.09 -18.62
N PRO A 463 12.61 -23.94 -18.92
CA PRO A 463 11.83 -24.98 -19.61
C PRO A 463 12.28 -25.25 -21.05
N THR A 464 13.12 -24.40 -21.63
CA THR A 464 13.67 -24.58 -22.99
C THR A 464 14.86 -25.52 -23.04
N GLU A 465 15.44 -25.86 -21.89
CA GLU A 465 16.52 -26.84 -21.74
C GLU A 465 15.98 -28.20 -21.28
N GLN A 466 16.57 -29.29 -21.76
CA GLN A 466 16.10 -30.65 -21.46
C GLN A 466 16.73 -31.20 -20.17
N CYS A 467 15.97 -31.24 -19.07
CA CYS A 467 16.38 -31.73 -17.76
C CYS A 467 15.67 -33.04 -17.37
N GLY A 468 16.17 -34.15 -17.93
CA GLY A 468 15.77 -35.50 -17.50
C GLY A 468 14.27 -35.78 -17.58
N GLY A 469 13.80 -36.69 -16.73
CA GLY A 469 12.42 -37.09 -16.52
C GLY A 469 12.32 -38.23 -15.51
N THR A 470 11.13 -38.81 -15.29
CA THR A 470 10.94 -39.85 -14.26
C THR A 470 11.83 -41.08 -14.53
N TRP A 471 12.79 -41.37 -13.65
CA TRP A 471 13.81 -42.43 -13.83
C TRP A 471 14.65 -42.30 -15.11
N GLY A 472 14.80 -41.06 -15.58
CA GLY A 472 15.55 -40.67 -16.76
C GLY A 472 16.43 -39.48 -16.46
N ILE A 473 17.75 -39.71 -16.36
CA ILE A 473 18.72 -38.65 -16.09
C ILE A 473 19.39 -38.22 -17.40
N ASN A 474 19.36 -36.93 -17.71
CA ASN A 474 20.11 -36.40 -18.85
C ASN A 474 21.54 -36.09 -18.38
N ILE A 475 22.57 -36.69 -18.98
CA ILE A 475 23.96 -36.65 -18.48
C ILE A 475 24.88 -35.88 -19.42
N TRP A 476 25.77 -35.06 -18.85
CA TRP A 476 26.89 -34.39 -19.52
C TRP A 476 28.22 -34.83 -18.92
N LYS A 477 29.27 -34.78 -19.74
CA LYS A 477 30.65 -35.05 -19.35
C LYS A 477 31.55 -33.86 -19.64
N TYR A 478 32.36 -33.47 -18.67
CA TYR A 478 33.39 -32.47 -18.87
C TYR A 478 34.54 -33.03 -19.70
N THR A 479 34.85 -32.38 -20.82
CA THR A 479 35.92 -32.74 -21.76
C THR A 479 37.00 -31.65 -21.88
N GLY A 480 36.94 -30.62 -21.04
CA GLY A 480 38.01 -29.62 -20.94
C GLY A 480 39.30 -30.22 -20.38
N THR A 481 40.46 -29.72 -20.83
CA THR A 481 41.77 -30.18 -20.36
C THR A 481 42.03 -29.68 -18.94
N THR A 482 41.93 -30.57 -17.95
CA THR A 482 42.38 -30.32 -16.58
C THR A 482 43.91 -30.45 -16.51
N SER A 483 44.62 -29.33 -16.36
CA SER A 483 46.07 -29.34 -16.11
C SER A 483 46.34 -29.26 -14.62
N THR A 484 46.74 -30.39 -14.02
CA THR A 484 47.10 -30.55 -12.61
C THR A 484 48.59 -30.29 -12.34
N SER A 485 48.90 -29.25 -11.52
CA SER A 485 49.98 -29.12 -10.49
C SER A 485 51.47 -29.07 -10.91
N PRO A 486 52.44 -28.56 -10.09
CA PRO A 486 52.47 -27.49 -9.07
C PRO A 486 53.63 -26.46 -9.29
N SER A 487 53.50 -25.20 -8.86
CA SER A 487 54.59 -24.35 -8.28
C SER A 487 54.28 -22.85 -8.34
N THR A 488 54.06 -22.28 -7.16
CA THR A 488 54.68 -21.05 -6.64
C THR A 488 54.87 -19.87 -7.61
N ALA A 489 53.83 -19.06 -7.79
CA ALA A 489 53.97 -17.63 -8.02
C ALA A 489 52.66 -16.93 -7.63
N THR A 490 52.74 -16.07 -6.63
CA THR A 490 51.68 -15.16 -6.20
C THR A 490 51.43 -14.11 -7.29
N PRO A 491 50.19 -13.88 -7.75
CA PRO A 491 49.82 -12.61 -8.37
C PRO A 491 48.70 -11.92 -7.58
N THR A 492 48.95 -10.63 -7.36
CA THR A 492 48.12 -9.61 -6.71
C THR A 492 46.74 -9.46 -7.38
N PRO A 493 45.66 -9.19 -6.62
CA PRO A 493 44.32 -8.95 -7.18
C PRO A 493 44.28 -7.59 -7.89
N SER A 494 44.02 -7.59 -9.20
CA SER A 494 43.72 -6.36 -9.96
C SER A 494 42.66 -6.65 -11.02
N GLY A 495 41.60 -5.84 -11.00
CA GLY A 495 40.65 -5.68 -12.10
C GLY A 495 39.24 -6.15 -11.81
N GLY A 496 38.43 -5.32 -11.14
CA GLY A 496 36.99 -5.55 -10.95
C GLY A 496 36.32 -4.65 -9.89
N SER A 497 37.09 -4.08 -8.97
CA SER A 497 36.54 -3.26 -7.88
C SER A 497 36.15 -1.85 -8.33
N ASN A 498 34.95 -1.42 -7.93
CA ASN A 498 34.55 -0.01 -7.93
C ASN A 498 35.55 0.79 -7.06
N PRO A 499 36.08 1.96 -7.50
CA PRO A 499 37.09 2.73 -6.74
C PRO A 499 36.61 3.22 -5.35
N ALA A 500 35.32 3.11 -5.03
CA ALA A 500 34.75 3.42 -3.72
C ALA A 500 34.89 2.28 -2.67
N TRP A 501 35.21 1.04 -3.07
CA TRP A 501 35.23 -0.13 -2.19
C TRP A 501 36.66 -0.63 -1.91
N VAL A 502 37.02 -0.74 -0.64
CA VAL A 502 38.29 -1.28 -0.13
C VAL A 502 38.11 -2.75 0.21
N SER A 503 38.98 -3.61 -0.29
CA SER A 503 38.97 -5.01 0.15
C SER A 503 39.44 -5.14 1.59
N LEU A 504 38.64 -5.80 2.43
CA LEU A 504 39.06 -6.26 3.76
C LEU A 504 39.81 -7.60 3.67
N GLY A 505 39.83 -8.25 2.50
CA GLY A 505 40.46 -9.54 2.25
C GLY A 505 39.55 -10.72 2.59
N CYS A 506 40.13 -11.93 2.60
CA CYS A 506 39.39 -13.16 2.85
C CYS A 506 38.95 -13.28 4.32
N ARG A 507 37.71 -13.70 4.54
CA ARG A 507 37.08 -13.85 5.86
C ARG A 507 36.35 -15.18 5.98
N VAL A 508 36.28 -15.72 7.20
CA VAL A 508 35.52 -16.93 7.52
C VAL A 508 34.03 -16.59 7.57
N ASP A 509 33.23 -17.34 6.80
CA ASP A 509 31.78 -17.37 6.98
C ASP A 509 31.36 -18.52 7.89
N VAL A 510 30.17 -18.43 8.48
CA VAL A 510 29.62 -19.39 9.44
C VAL A 510 28.18 -19.75 9.05
N SER A 511 27.63 -20.83 9.60
CA SER A 511 26.29 -21.31 9.23
C SER A 511 25.15 -20.29 9.44
N ALA A 512 25.30 -19.36 10.40
CA ALA A 512 24.37 -18.26 10.64
C ALA A 512 24.67 -17.00 9.79
N ARG A 513 25.67 -17.06 8.91
CA ARG A 513 26.24 -16.01 8.06
C ARG A 513 26.90 -14.85 8.82
N ALA A 514 28.10 -14.51 8.41
CA ALA A 514 28.90 -13.41 8.94
C ALA A 514 28.40 -12.05 8.45
N LEU A 515 27.83 -11.99 7.25
CA LEU A 515 27.07 -10.87 6.72
C LEU A 515 25.62 -11.32 6.53
N SER A 516 24.81 -11.18 7.58
CA SER A 516 23.49 -11.81 7.67
C SER A 516 22.31 -10.89 7.33
N ALA A 517 22.55 -9.72 6.73
CA ALA A 517 21.50 -8.70 6.59
C ALA A 517 20.60 -8.98 5.37
N THR A 518 21.19 -9.20 4.20
CA THR A 518 20.50 -9.72 3.01
C THR A 518 21.49 -10.44 2.11
N SER A 519 20.99 -11.31 1.23
CA SER A 519 21.82 -12.05 0.28
C SER A 519 21.09 -12.32 -1.03
N THR A 520 21.85 -12.39 -2.11
CA THR A 520 21.37 -12.84 -3.42
C THR A 520 22.42 -13.72 -4.08
N SER A 521 22.05 -14.45 -5.12
CA SER A 521 22.99 -15.16 -5.96
C SER A 521 22.69 -14.90 -7.44
N SER A 522 23.72 -14.91 -8.28
CA SER A 522 23.58 -14.69 -9.71
C SER A 522 24.63 -15.44 -10.51
N SER A 523 24.23 -16.05 -11.62
CA SER A 523 25.17 -16.66 -12.59
C SER A 523 26.04 -15.62 -13.31
N SER A 524 25.67 -14.33 -13.25
CA SER A 524 26.47 -13.20 -13.72
C SER A 524 27.15 -12.44 -12.58
N MET A 525 27.28 -13.05 -11.40
CA MET A 525 27.88 -12.40 -10.23
C MET A 525 29.35 -12.07 -10.49
N THR A 526 29.71 -10.82 -10.29
CA THR A 526 31.06 -10.27 -10.23
C THR A 526 31.24 -9.62 -8.86
N VAL A 527 32.48 -9.31 -8.48
CA VAL A 527 32.74 -8.49 -7.28
C VAL A 527 31.97 -7.17 -7.40
N LYS A 528 31.95 -6.56 -8.59
CA LYS A 528 31.27 -5.30 -8.87
C LYS A 528 29.75 -5.38 -8.75
N THR A 529 29.12 -6.44 -9.27
CA THR A 529 27.66 -6.58 -9.17
C THR A 529 27.24 -6.84 -7.74
N CYS A 530 28.00 -7.62 -6.96
CA CYS A 530 27.72 -7.79 -5.54
C CYS A 530 27.88 -6.49 -4.75
N GLN A 531 28.98 -5.76 -4.98
CA GLN A 531 29.20 -4.44 -4.38
C GLN A 531 28.08 -3.46 -4.71
N ASN A 532 27.66 -3.39 -5.98
CA ASN A 532 26.58 -2.50 -6.42
C ASN A 532 25.21 -2.94 -5.88
N TRP A 533 24.97 -4.24 -5.79
CA TRP A 533 23.73 -4.76 -5.21
C TRP A 533 23.67 -4.49 -3.72
N CYS A 534 24.72 -4.80 -2.95
CA CYS A 534 24.80 -4.45 -1.53
C CYS A 534 24.70 -2.93 -1.30
N ALA A 535 25.32 -2.11 -2.16
CA ALA A 535 25.16 -0.66 -2.12
C ALA A 535 23.69 -0.25 -2.35
N SER A 536 23.01 -0.86 -3.33
CA SER A 536 21.60 -0.57 -3.66
C SER A 536 20.63 -0.96 -2.54
N GLN A 537 21.01 -1.96 -1.75
CA GLN A 537 20.27 -2.38 -0.56
C GLN A 537 20.68 -1.59 0.70
N GLY A 538 21.60 -0.63 0.59
CA GLY A 538 22.01 0.27 1.68
C GLY A 538 23.11 -0.24 2.61
N TYR A 539 23.81 -1.32 2.27
CA TYR A 539 24.81 -1.95 3.13
C TYR A 539 26.26 -1.51 2.82
N LEU A 540 27.06 -1.38 3.88
CA LEU A 540 28.45 -0.89 3.86
C LEU A 540 29.50 -1.96 3.56
N MET A 541 29.12 -3.23 3.67
CA MET A 541 29.97 -4.39 3.42
C MET A 541 29.29 -5.30 2.40
N ALA A 542 30.10 -5.75 1.44
CA ALA A 542 29.73 -6.75 0.46
C ALA A 542 30.71 -7.91 0.58
N GLY A 543 30.20 -9.12 0.76
CA GLY A 543 30.96 -10.35 0.77
C GLY A 543 30.48 -11.22 -0.37
N VAL A 544 31.38 -11.52 -1.30
CA VAL A 544 31.11 -12.54 -2.33
C VAL A 544 31.60 -13.89 -1.83
N GLU A 545 30.77 -14.91 -1.95
CA GLU A 545 31.06 -16.29 -1.59
C GLU A 545 30.83 -17.23 -2.78
N ASN A 546 31.61 -18.30 -2.83
CA ASN A 546 31.42 -19.43 -3.73
C ASN A 546 31.23 -19.10 -5.23
N GLY A 547 31.73 -17.95 -5.69
CA GLY A 547 31.68 -17.54 -7.10
C GLY A 547 30.41 -16.82 -7.52
N ASN A 548 29.24 -17.19 -7.00
CA ASN A 548 27.94 -16.66 -7.45
C ASN A 548 27.10 -15.99 -6.34
N GLU A 549 27.51 -16.10 -5.08
CA GLU A 549 26.73 -15.61 -3.94
C GLU A 549 27.23 -14.25 -3.49
N CYS A 550 26.30 -13.41 -3.05
CA CYS A 550 26.55 -12.08 -2.54
C CYS A 550 25.81 -11.88 -1.23
N TYR A 551 26.55 -11.54 -0.19
CA TYR A 551 26.07 -11.30 1.16
C TYR A 551 26.37 -9.87 1.57
N CYS A 552 25.39 -9.20 2.15
CA CYS A 552 25.49 -7.81 2.55
C CYS A 552 25.36 -7.65 4.07
N GLY A 553 26.03 -6.64 4.60
CA GLY A 553 25.92 -6.27 6.00
C GLY A 553 26.59 -4.93 6.27
N ASN A 554 26.47 -4.44 7.50
CA ASN A 554 27.16 -3.24 7.95
C ASN A 554 28.30 -3.54 8.93
N ASP A 555 28.27 -4.73 9.54
CA ASP A 555 29.26 -5.28 10.46
C ASP A 555 29.25 -6.81 10.32
N PHE A 556 30.25 -7.47 10.90
CA PHE A 556 30.23 -8.93 11.04
C PHE A 556 29.35 -9.36 12.21
N THR A 557 28.43 -10.28 11.96
CA THR A 557 27.50 -10.84 12.95
C THR A 557 27.82 -12.31 13.25
N ASN A 558 27.17 -12.88 14.27
CA ASN A 558 27.21 -14.32 14.58
C ASN A 558 28.60 -14.91 14.88
N ASN A 559 29.53 -14.11 15.40
CA ASN A 559 30.96 -14.46 15.58
C ASN A 559 31.66 -14.87 14.27
N GLY A 560 31.09 -14.54 13.11
CA GLY A 560 31.72 -14.69 11.79
C GLY A 560 32.66 -13.52 11.47
N GLY A 561 33.29 -13.55 10.29
CA GLY A 561 34.14 -12.44 9.84
C GLY A 561 35.56 -12.44 10.40
N GLY A 562 36.00 -13.56 10.98
CA GLY A 562 37.40 -13.79 11.33
C GLY A 562 38.31 -13.85 10.10
N GLN A 563 39.59 -13.50 10.23
CA GLN A 563 40.53 -13.48 9.11
C GLN A 563 40.87 -14.90 8.63
N ALA A 564 40.70 -15.15 7.33
CA ALA A 564 41.09 -16.41 6.67
C ALA A 564 42.33 -16.22 5.80
N ALA A 565 42.97 -17.32 5.41
CA ALA A 565 44.09 -17.24 4.46
C ALA A 565 43.58 -16.76 3.10
N SER A 566 44.33 -15.88 2.42
CA SER A 566 43.90 -15.34 1.12
C SER A 566 43.72 -16.43 0.04
N SER A 567 44.38 -17.58 0.20
CA SER A 567 44.19 -18.77 -0.65
C SER A 567 42.82 -19.42 -0.50
N ASP A 568 42.14 -19.22 0.63
CA ASP A 568 40.84 -19.85 0.91
C ASP A 568 39.69 -19.13 0.19
N CYS A 569 39.92 -17.88 -0.23
CA CYS A 569 39.06 -17.14 -1.14
C CYS A 569 39.71 -17.15 -2.53
N SER A 570 39.61 -18.26 -3.25
CA SER A 570 40.23 -18.45 -4.57
C SER A 570 39.24 -18.81 -5.67
N THR A 571 37.93 -18.83 -5.38
CA THR A 571 36.88 -19.15 -6.35
C THR A 571 36.64 -17.98 -7.30
N PRO A 572 36.75 -18.17 -8.63
CA PRO A 572 36.44 -17.12 -9.59
C PRO A 572 34.96 -16.72 -9.58
N CYS A 573 34.67 -15.46 -9.91
CA CYS A 573 33.30 -14.98 -10.01
C CYS A 573 32.54 -15.60 -11.21
N ALA A 574 31.27 -15.93 -11.03
CA ALA A 574 30.44 -16.57 -12.04
C ALA A 574 30.25 -15.71 -13.31
N GLY A 575 30.13 -14.39 -13.13
CA GLY A 575 30.08 -13.38 -14.19
C GLY A 575 31.43 -12.85 -14.66
N SER A 576 32.54 -13.27 -14.05
CA SER A 576 33.90 -12.83 -14.45
C SER A 576 34.99 -13.79 -13.94
N SER A 577 35.58 -14.58 -14.84
CA SER A 577 36.63 -15.56 -14.49
C SER A 577 37.98 -14.92 -14.11
N THR A 578 38.12 -13.60 -14.25
CA THR A 578 39.32 -12.83 -13.88
C THR A 578 39.21 -12.20 -12.48
N GLU A 579 38.02 -12.24 -11.88
CA GLU A 579 37.76 -11.75 -10.52
C GLU A 579 37.59 -12.92 -9.54
N ILE A 580 37.84 -12.67 -8.25
CA ILE A 580 37.76 -13.69 -7.19
C ILE A 580 36.58 -13.38 -6.27
N CYS A 581 35.62 -14.30 -6.20
CA CYS A 581 34.38 -14.21 -5.45
C CYS A 581 34.33 -15.20 -4.28
N GLY A 582 35.29 -15.07 -3.36
CA GLY A 582 35.33 -15.87 -2.13
C GLY A 582 35.77 -17.32 -2.34
N GLY A 583 35.22 -18.23 -1.53
CA GLY A 583 35.40 -19.68 -1.53
C GLY A 583 34.30 -20.34 -0.68
N GLY A 584 34.22 -21.67 -0.60
CA GLY A 584 33.18 -22.33 0.21
C GLY A 584 33.28 -21.94 1.69
N TRP A 585 32.26 -21.26 2.23
CA TRP A 585 32.27 -20.66 3.58
C TRP A 585 33.40 -19.64 3.80
N ARG A 586 33.81 -18.94 2.75
CA ARG A 586 34.90 -17.95 2.75
C ARG A 586 34.49 -16.73 1.94
N LEU A 587 34.34 -15.60 2.61
CA LEU A 587 33.93 -14.35 1.98
C LEU A 587 35.15 -13.55 1.53
N SER A 588 35.21 -13.17 0.24
CA SER A 588 36.01 -12.03 -0.17
C SER A 588 35.23 -10.76 0.18
N VAL A 589 35.61 -10.09 1.27
CA VAL A 589 34.84 -8.97 1.83
C VAL A 589 35.42 -7.64 1.37
N TYR A 590 34.52 -6.72 1.02
CA TYR A 590 34.82 -5.35 0.65
C TYR A 590 33.97 -4.41 1.50
N THR A 591 34.54 -3.27 1.90
CA THR A 591 33.87 -2.21 2.64
C THR A 591 34.05 -0.88 1.91
N LEU A 592 33.12 0.06 2.05
CA LEU A 592 33.26 1.39 1.44
C LEU A 592 34.35 2.22 2.13
N SER A 593 35.24 2.85 1.36
CA SER A 593 36.34 3.68 1.89
C SER A 593 35.82 5.00 2.48
N THR A 594 35.99 5.22 3.79
CA THR A 594 35.89 6.54 4.44
C THR A 594 37.26 6.99 4.93
N ALA A 595 37.88 7.98 4.28
CA ALA A 595 39.16 8.52 4.74
C ALA A 595 38.98 9.31 6.05
N ALA A 596 39.67 8.85 7.10
CA ALA A 596 39.61 9.38 8.46
C ALA A 596 40.38 10.71 8.63
N SER A 597 39.87 11.50 9.58
CA SER A 597 40.42 12.74 10.11
C SER A 597 41.83 12.59 10.70
N VAL A 598 42.68 13.61 10.54
CA VAL A 598 43.91 13.79 11.34
C VAL A 598 43.78 15.06 12.18
N THR A 599 44.21 14.93 13.44
CA THR A 599 44.08 15.82 14.59
C THR A 599 44.81 17.17 14.45
N SER A 600 44.32 18.15 15.21
CA SER A 600 44.76 19.53 15.49
C SER A 600 46.26 19.84 15.60
N VAL A 601 46.70 21.08 15.25
CA VAL A 601 47.41 22.09 16.09
C VAL A 601 47.41 23.48 15.40
N ALA A 602 47.37 24.54 16.22
CA ALA A 602 47.25 25.98 15.93
C ALA A 602 48.39 26.66 15.12
N SER A 603 48.08 27.81 14.48
CA SER A 603 48.64 29.15 14.78
C SER A 603 48.77 30.10 13.55
N SER A 604 48.15 31.28 13.67
CA SER A 604 48.56 32.65 13.27
C SER A 604 49.10 33.05 11.86
N THR A 605 48.49 34.14 11.35
CA THR A 605 49.06 35.38 10.76
C THR A 605 49.37 35.58 9.24
N THR A 606 48.66 36.58 8.68
CA THR A 606 49.01 37.69 7.72
C THR A 606 49.29 37.50 6.20
N THR A 607 48.43 38.18 5.41
CA THR A 607 48.65 39.08 4.24
C THR A 607 49.70 38.76 3.17
N THR A 608 49.32 38.70 1.87
CA THR A 608 49.27 39.85 0.90
C THR A 608 48.98 39.33 -0.53
N SER A 609 48.30 40.16 -1.30
CA SER A 609 47.77 40.08 -2.68
C SER A 609 48.73 39.80 -3.84
N THR A 610 48.26 39.11 -4.90
CA THR A 610 48.30 39.58 -6.31
C THR A 610 47.49 38.70 -7.30
N THR A 611 47.13 39.34 -8.41
CA THR A 611 46.07 39.15 -9.43
C THR A 611 46.31 38.07 -10.50
N SER A 612 45.26 37.38 -10.98
CA SER A 612 44.73 37.40 -12.38
C SER A 612 44.03 36.11 -12.89
N THR A 613 42.82 36.34 -13.44
CA THR A 613 42.12 35.69 -14.59
C THR A 613 41.57 34.24 -14.56
N THR A 614 40.23 34.19 -14.38
CA THR A 614 39.19 33.45 -15.15
C THR A 614 39.39 31.99 -15.59
N SER A 615 38.55 31.09 -15.04
CA SER A 615 37.67 30.15 -15.76
C SER A 615 36.71 29.45 -14.78
N SER A 616 35.41 29.55 -15.02
CA SER A 616 34.33 28.98 -14.22
C SER A 616 34.19 27.46 -14.42
N SER A 617 34.26 26.68 -13.34
CA SER A 617 33.64 25.34 -13.28
C SER A 617 33.16 25.09 -11.85
N THR A 618 31.87 24.79 -11.76
CA THR A 618 31.08 24.64 -10.54
C THR A 618 31.44 23.32 -9.88
N ALA A 619 32.12 23.38 -8.74
CA ALA A 619 32.36 22.24 -7.89
C ALA A 619 31.10 21.93 -7.06
N THR A 620 30.69 20.66 -7.03
CA THR A 620 29.61 20.14 -6.18
C THR A 620 30.18 18.97 -5.37
N PRO A 621 29.91 18.87 -4.06
CA PRO A 621 30.81 18.24 -3.09
C PRO A 621 30.71 16.72 -3.04
N SER A 622 31.82 16.09 -2.63
CA SER A 622 31.90 14.71 -2.15
C SER A 622 31.01 14.49 -0.92
N LEU A 623 30.32 13.35 -0.87
CA LEU A 623 29.87 12.73 0.39
C LEU A 623 29.92 11.19 0.29
N THR A 624 30.68 10.62 1.23
CA THR A 624 30.84 9.22 1.62
C THR A 624 29.62 8.66 2.38
N THR A 625 29.61 7.35 2.70
CA THR A 625 28.78 6.61 3.70
C THR A 625 27.47 5.96 3.23
N GLY A 626 27.10 4.85 3.88
CA GLY A 626 25.90 4.06 3.63
C GLY A 626 24.66 4.92 3.77
N LEU A 627 23.63 4.64 2.98
CA LEU A 627 22.45 5.49 2.84
C LEU A 627 21.47 5.30 4.00
N THR A 628 21.95 5.52 5.23
CA THR A 628 21.09 5.89 6.35
C THR A 628 20.72 7.35 6.18
N THR A 629 19.44 7.66 6.02
CA THR A 629 18.95 9.03 6.02
C THR A 629 18.22 9.31 7.31
N ASN A 630 18.39 10.53 7.82
CA ASN A 630 17.54 11.07 8.87
C ASN A 630 16.40 11.93 8.30
N LYS A 631 16.18 11.95 6.99
CA LYS A 631 15.09 12.72 6.37
C LYS A 631 13.82 11.89 6.38
N VAL A 632 12.70 12.55 6.65
CA VAL A 632 11.36 11.93 6.70
C VAL A 632 10.44 12.68 5.74
N VAL A 633 9.69 11.94 4.93
CA VAL A 633 8.60 12.47 4.11
C VAL A 633 7.27 12.09 4.77
N ILE A 634 6.44 13.09 5.00
CA ILE A 634 5.17 12.99 5.74
C ILE A 634 4.04 13.40 4.79
N ALA A 635 2.85 12.87 4.96
CA ALA A 635 1.64 13.46 4.39
C ALA A 635 0.66 13.88 5.49
N HIS A 636 0.10 15.09 5.35
CA HIS A 636 -0.90 15.61 6.26
C HIS A 636 -2.24 14.89 6.04
N HIS A 637 -2.82 14.30 7.07
CA HIS A 637 -4.03 13.50 6.96
C HIS A 637 -5.15 14.10 7.80
N MET A 638 -6.23 14.55 7.17
CA MET A 638 -7.42 15.09 7.82
C MET A 638 -8.23 13.94 8.44
N VAL A 639 -8.14 13.77 9.76
CA VAL A 639 -8.88 12.75 10.50
C VAL A 639 -10.38 13.06 10.47
N GLY A 640 -10.77 14.34 10.44
CA GLY A 640 -12.16 14.78 10.26
C GLY A 640 -12.86 14.23 9.00
N ASN A 641 -12.10 13.79 7.98
CA ASN A 641 -12.65 13.18 6.77
C ASN A 641 -12.77 11.64 6.89
N THR A 642 -12.46 11.06 8.04
CA THR A 642 -12.35 9.60 8.23
C THR A 642 -13.49 8.99 9.03
N PHE A 643 -14.59 9.72 9.26
CA PHE A 643 -15.75 9.18 9.97
C PHE A 643 -16.19 7.78 9.47
N PRO A 644 -16.28 7.51 8.15
CA PRO A 644 -16.68 6.19 7.65
C PRO A 644 -15.51 5.21 7.48
N TYR A 645 -14.27 5.59 7.83
CA TYR A 645 -13.11 4.71 7.66
C TYR A 645 -13.22 3.48 8.55
N SER A 646 -12.84 2.36 7.96
CA SER A 646 -12.50 1.13 8.68
C SER A 646 -11.00 1.04 8.91
N GLN A 647 -10.53 0.12 9.75
CA GLN A 647 -9.09 -0.16 9.87
C GLN A 647 -8.48 -0.62 8.53
N SER A 648 -9.25 -1.31 7.67
CA SER A 648 -8.80 -1.66 6.32
C SER A 648 -8.67 -0.46 5.38
N SER A 649 -9.49 0.58 5.55
CA SER A 649 -9.34 1.85 4.83
C SER A 649 -8.00 2.49 5.19
N TRP A 650 -7.71 2.60 6.49
CA TRP A 650 -6.41 3.07 6.97
C TRP A 650 -5.24 2.22 6.47
N ALA A 651 -5.37 0.89 6.47
CA ALA A 651 -4.32 0.00 6.00
C ALA A 651 -4.05 0.19 4.49
N ALA A 652 -5.09 0.40 3.68
CA ALA A 652 -4.96 0.69 2.26
C ALA A 652 -4.24 2.03 2.02
N ASP A 653 -4.64 3.07 2.75
CA ASP A 653 -4.00 4.39 2.68
C ASP A 653 -2.53 4.34 3.10
N ILE A 654 -2.21 3.64 4.20
CA ILE A 654 -0.84 3.43 4.67
C ILE A 654 -0.01 2.69 3.62
N ALA A 655 -0.53 1.60 3.05
CA ALA A 655 0.18 0.82 2.05
C ALA A 655 0.46 1.64 0.78
N LEU A 656 -0.53 2.40 0.32
CA LEU A 656 -0.39 3.29 -0.84
C LEU A 656 0.63 4.40 -0.57
N ALA A 657 0.52 5.07 0.58
CA ALA A 657 1.47 6.11 0.99
C ALA A 657 2.90 5.59 1.05
N GLN A 658 3.10 4.43 1.68
CA GLN A 658 4.41 3.79 1.81
C GLN A 658 5.00 3.43 0.44
N SER A 659 4.20 2.83 -0.45
CA SER A 659 4.63 2.51 -1.82
C SER A 659 4.93 3.75 -2.67
N SER A 660 4.38 4.90 -2.27
CA SER A 660 4.57 6.22 -2.91
C SER A 660 5.69 7.04 -2.27
N GLY A 661 6.52 6.42 -1.42
CA GLY A 661 7.71 7.04 -0.83
C GLY A 661 7.44 7.90 0.41
N ILE A 662 6.22 7.92 0.95
CA ILE A 662 5.83 8.60 2.19
C ILE A 662 6.16 7.67 3.37
N ASP A 663 6.74 8.24 4.43
CA ASP A 663 7.20 7.48 5.61
C ASP A 663 6.22 7.59 6.79
N ALA A 664 5.41 8.65 6.83
CA ALA A 664 4.48 8.86 7.91
C ALA A 664 3.22 9.66 7.54
N PHE A 665 2.16 9.53 8.34
CA PHE A 665 1.06 10.49 8.38
C PHE A 665 1.13 11.41 9.60
N ALA A 666 0.89 12.71 9.36
CA ALA A 666 0.54 13.67 10.39
C ALA A 666 -0.99 13.66 10.55
N LEU A 667 -1.49 13.05 11.63
CA LEU A 667 -2.91 12.88 11.88
C LEU A 667 -3.51 14.18 12.41
N ASN A 668 -4.07 14.99 11.52
CA ASN A 668 -4.77 16.23 11.85
C ASN A 668 -6.13 15.94 12.45
N TYR A 669 -6.29 16.21 13.74
CA TYR A 669 -7.52 15.89 14.46
C TYR A 669 -8.09 17.11 15.21
N GLY A 670 -9.41 17.20 15.20
CA GLY A 670 -10.24 18.21 15.85
C GLY A 670 -10.95 17.69 17.10
N SER A 671 -12.09 18.31 17.43
CA SER A 671 -12.82 18.10 18.68
C SER A 671 -14.01 17.12 18.57
N ASP A 672 -14.24 16.55 17.39
CA ASP A 672 -15.31 15.60 17.19
C ASP A 672 -15.09 14.32 18.02
N TYR A 673 -16.14 13.87 18.72
CA TYR A 673 -16.04 12.79 19.71
C TYR A 673 -15.56 11.44 19.16
N TRP A 674 -15.70 11.23 17.84
CA TRP A 674 -15.36 9.99 17.15
C TRP A 674 -13.91 9.97 16.63
N GLU A 675 -13.27 11.12 16.49
CA GLU A 675 -11.91 11.22 15.94
C GLU A 675 -10.85 10.50 16.78
N PRO A 676 -10.87 10.51 18.14
CA PRO A 676 -9.95 9.68 18.94
C PRO A 676 -10.02 8.18 18.64
N GLY A 677 -11.20 7.68 18.26
CA GLY A 677 -11.37 6.31 17.79
C GLY A 677 -10.66 6.06 16.45
N GLN A 678 -10.75 7.01 15.52
CA GLN A 678 -10.05 6.94 14.24
C GLN A 678 -8.52 7.08 14.39
N LEU A 679 -8.03 7.89 15.34
CA LEU A 679 -6.61 7.90 15.71
C LEU A 679 -6.14 6.50 16.12
N SER A 680 -6.88 5.85 17.02
CA SER A 680 -6.55 4.50 17.48
C SER A 680 -6.61 3.46 16.35
N SER A 681 -7.59 3.57 15.45
CA SER A 681 -7.74 2.73 14.26
C SER A 681 -6.55 2.88 13.29
N ALA A 682 -6.09 4.11 13.04
CA ALA A 682 -4.93 4.37 12.19
C ALA A 682 -3.65 3.74 12.77
N TYR A 683 -3.40 3.89 14.08
CA TYR A 683 -2.26 3.25 14.74
C TYR A 683 -2.34 1.72 14.70
N ALA A 684 -3.53 1.14 14.89
CA ALA A 684 -3.73 -0.30 14.76
C ALA A 684 -3.48 -0.81 13.33
N ALA A 685 -3.89 -0.05 12.31
CA ALA A 685 -3.64 -0.38 10.90
C ALA A 685 -2.15 -0.33 10.52
N ALA A 686 -1.33 0.46 11.24
CA ALA A 686 0.10 0.60 10.97
C ALA A 686 0.95 -0.54 11.56
N VAL A 687 0.43 -1.37 12.46
CA VAL A 687 1.21 -2.41 13.14
C VAL A 687 1.84 -3.36 12.12
N GLY A 688 3.16 -3.58 12.22
CA GLY A 688 3.90 -4.49 11.34
C GLY A 688 4.31 -3.92 9.97
N THR A 689 3.85 -2.73 9.58
CA THR A 689 4.19 -2.13 8.27
C THR A 689 5.50 -1.34 8.28
N GLY A 690 5.94 -0.90 9.46
CA GLY A 690 7.06 0.03 9.62
C GLY A 690 6.71 1.50 9.35
N PHE A 691 5.54 1.78 8.75
CA PHE A 691 5.03 3.13 8.50
C PHE A 691 4.78 3.88 9.82
N LYS A 692 5.07 5.18 9.84
CA LYS A 692 4.99 5.97 11.07
C LYS A 692 3.75 6.87 11.10
N LEU A 693 3.36 7.27 12.30
CA LEU A 693 2.24 8.17 12.53
C LEU A 693 2.65 9.14 13.65
N PHE A 694 2.11 10.35 13.61
CA PHE A 694 2.14 11.26 14.75
C PHE A 694 0.92 12.18 14.73
N LEU A 695 0.60 12.76 15.89
CA LEU A 695 -0.54 13.66 16.00
C LEU A 695 -0.17 15.07 15.54
N SER A 696 -1.06 15.67 14.76
CA SER A 696 -1.11 17.09 14.46
C SER A 696 -2.39 17.66 15.08
N ALA A 697 -2.32 18.30 16.23
CA ALA A 697 -3.53 18.83 16.87
C ALA A 697 -4.04 20.07 16.13
N ASP A 698 -5.31 20.06 15.68
CA ASP A 698 -5.94 21.24 15.10
C ASP A 698 -6.40 22.19 16.21
N MET A 699 -5.55 23.17 16.52
CA MET A 699 -5.80 24.14 17.58
C MET A 699 -6.82 25.21 17.19
N THR A 700 -7.34 25.17 15.96
CA THR A 700 -8.49 25.99 15.56
C THR A 700 -9.82 25.33 15.93
N ALA A 701 -9.82 24.00 16.13
CA ALA A 701 -10.99 23.20 16.50
C ALA A 701 -10.95 22.73 17.97
N LEU A 702 -9.76 22.45 18.51
CA LEU A 702 -9.58 21.97 19.88
C LEU A 702 -9.63 23.11 20.91
N PRO A 703 -10.17 22.84 22.12
CA PRO A 703 -10.14 23.83 23.19
C PRO A 703 -8.71 24.01 23.72
N GLY A 704 -8.41 25.21 24.21
CA GLY A 704 -7.10 25.56 24.74
C GLY A 704 -7.15 26.71 25.75
N GLY A 705 -8.29 26.86 26.44
CA GLY A 705 -8.57 27.97 27.34
C GLY A 705 -8.24 27.67 28.81
N SER A 706 -8.02 26.41 29.16
CA SER A 706 -7.87 25.95 30.55
C SER A 706 -6.77 24.92 30.75
N ASP A 707 -6.40 24.73 32.02
CA ASP A 707 -5.44 23.69 32.44
C ASP A 707 -5.95 22.26 32.12
N GLY A 708 -7.28 22.07 32.15
CA GLY A 708 -7.92 20.82 31.75
C GLY A 708 -7.75 20.53 30.26
N ASP A 709 -7.82 21.55 29.42
CA ASP A 709 -7.57 21.41 27.97
C ASP A 709 -6.11 20.98 27.71
N ALA A 710 -5.16 21.55 28.45
CA ALA A 710 -3.76 21.12 28.38
C ALA A 710 -3.58 19.66 28.80
N GLN A 711 -4.27 19.23 29.87
CA GLN A 711 -4.22 17.84 30.32
C GLN A 711 -4.82 16.88 29.29
N ASN A 712 -5.94 17.25 28.67
CA ASN A 712 -6.60 16.43 27.65
C ASN A 712 -5.73 16.26 26.41
N LEU A 713 -5.17 17.36 25.89
CA LEU A 713 -4.24 17.31 24.77
C LEU A 713 -3.00 16.46 25.10
N ALA A 714 -2.42 16.66 26.28
CA ALA A 714 -1.27 15.88 26.72
C ALA A 714 -1.59 14.38 26.85
N ASN A 715 -2.79 14.02 27.33
CA ASN A 715 -3.22 12.63 27.41
C ASN A 715 -3.38 11.99 26.03
N GLN A 716 -3.99 12.71 25.09
CA GLN A 716 -4.20 12.24 23.72
C GLN A 716 -2.87 11.95 23.00
N VAL A 717 -1.88 12.84 23.16
CA VAL A 717 -0.52 12.64 22.60
C VAL A 717 0.20 11.49 23.32
N ARG A 718 0.13 11.43 24.66
CA ARG A 718 0.82 10.38 25.44
C ARG A 718 0.28 8.98 25.13
N GLN A 719 -0.98 8.84 24.75
CA GLN A 719 -1.62 7.56 24.42
C GLN A 719 -0.77 6.72 23.45
N PHE A 720 -0.13 7.36 22.48
CA PHE A 720 0.62 6.68 21.42
C PHE A 720 2.13 6.65 21.65
N ALA A 721 2.64 7.21 22.76
CA ALA A 721 4.09 7.29 22.99
C ALA A 721 4.78 5.92 23.03
N GLY A 722 4.11 4.90 23.56
CA GLY A 722 4.64 3.53 23.57
C GLY A 722 4.41 2.75 22.28
N HIS A 723 3.72 3.31 21.28
CA HIS A 723 3.29 2.57 20.10
C HIS A 723 4.44 2.37 19.11
N PRO A 724 4.66 1.15 18.54
CA PRO A 724 5.79 0.87 17.63
C PRO A 724 5.81 1.73 16.35
N ASN A 725 4.63 2.22 15.94
CA ASN A 725 4.46 3.08 14.78
C ASN A 725 4.46 4.58 15.09
N GLN A 726 4.63 5.00 16.35
CA GLN A 726 4.83 6.42 16.65
C GLN A 726 6.12 6.92 16.02
N LEU A 727 6.05 8.07 15.32
CA LEU A 727 7.23 8.72 14.78
C LEU A 727 8.05 9.34 15.92
N TYR A 728 9.32 8.99 15.96
CA TYR A 728 10.34 9.59 16.82
C TYR A 728 11.42 10.25 15.96
N TYR A 729 11.91 11.41 16.39
CA TYR A 729 12.98 12.13 15.72
C TYR A 729 13.92 12.75 16.75
N ASN A 730 15.24 12.60 16.56
CA ASN A 730 16.24 13.05 17.54
C ASN A 730 15.92 12.60 19.00
N GLY A 731 15.35 11.40 19.16
CA GLY A 731 14.98 10.82 20.46
C GLY A 731 13.66 11.31 21.06
N GLY A 732 13.00 12.32 20.48
CA GLY A 732 11.71 12.82 20.93
C GLY A 732 10.54 12.29 20.10
N LEU A 733 9.39 12.11 20.75
CA LEU A 733 8.11 11.84 20.10
C LEU A 733 7.77 13.04 19.21
N VAL A 734 7.54 12.84 17.92
CA VAL A 734 7.14 13.94 17.04
C VAL A 734 5.70 14.33 17.35
N PHE A 735 5.46 15.62 17.53
CA PHE A 735 4.15 16.20 17.75
C PHE A 735 4.10 17.55 17.02
N SER A 736 3.03 17.81 16.28
CA SER A 736 2.81 19.08 15.60
C SER A 736 1.41 19.63 15.90
N THR A 737 1.14 20.83 15.38
CA THR A 737 -0.18 21.45 15.44
C THR A 737 -0.46 22.16 14.13
N PHE A 738 -1.74 22.29 13.81
CA PHE A 738 -2.21 23.36 12.96
C PHE A 738 -2.66 24.53 13.85
N SER A 739 -2.05 25.71 13.70
CA SER A 739 -2.22 26.87 14.60
C SER A 739 -1.84 26.57 16.06
N GLY A 740 -2.30 27.40 17.00
CA GLY A 740 -2.01 27.33 18.44
C GLY A 740 -1.13 28.45 18.98
N GLU A 741 -0.71 29.39 18.13
CA GLU A 741 0.19 30.50 18.46
C GLU A 741 -0.40 31.52 19.44
N THR A 742 -1.72 31.48 19.67
CA THR A 742 -2.42 32.33 20.65
C THR A 742 -2.91 31.56 21.88
N THR A 743 -2.71 30.24 21.91
CA THR A 743 -3.26 29.36 22.95
C THR A 743 -2.39 29.40 24.21
N THR A 744 -3.02 29.62 25.37
CA THR A 744 -2.31 29.69 26.66
C THR A 744 -2.68 28.60 27.65
N PHE A 745 -3.74 27.81 27.39
CA PHE A 745 -4.22 26.76 28.30
C PHE A 745 -4.45 27.26 29.74
N GLY A 746 -4.99 28.48 29.88
CA GLY A 746 -5.22 29.12 31.17
C GLY A 746 -3.97 29.64 31.87
N GLN A 747 -2.78 29.48 31.26
CA GLN A 747 -1.53 30.02 31.78
C GLN A 747 -1.36 31.50 31.40
N GLY A 748 -0.39 32.17 32.05
CA GLY A 748 -0.12 33.60 31.85
C GLY A 748 0.50 33.98 30.51
N SER A 749 0.92 33.01 29.69
CA SER A 749 1.48 33.23 28.35
C SER A 749 1.40 31.97 27.48
N VAL A 750 1.54 32.13 26.17
CA VAL A 750 1.63 31.03 25.19
C VAL A 750 2.80 30.09 25.52
N GLN A 751 3.94 30.67 25.92
CA GLN A 751 5.10 29.90 26.35
C GLN A 751 4.80 29.05 27.58
N ALA A 752 4.17 29.62 28.61
CA ALA A 752 3.81 28.87 29.81
C ALA A 752 2.79 27.78 29.51
N GLY A 753 1.80 28.06 28.67
CA GLY A 753 0.77 27.11 28.23
C GLY A 753 1.33 25.90 27.50
N TRP A 754 2.09 26.12 26.43
CA TRP A 754 2.66 25.00 25.67
C TRP A 754 3.75 24.26 26.44
N GLN A 755 4.54 24.94 27.26
CA GLN A 755 5.48 24.26 28.15
C GLN A 755 4.75 23.36 29.16
N ASP A 756 3.60 23.78 29.68
CA ASP A 756 2.76 22.96 30.55
C ASP A 756 2.24 21.70 29.84
N VAL A 757 1.71 21.83 28.61
CA VAL A 757 1.29 20.68 27.79
C VAL A 757 2.44 19.69 27.60
N LEU A 758 3.60 20.18 27.17
CA LEU A 758 4.78 19.33 26.91
C LEU A 758 5.28 18.64 28.18
N ASN A 759 5.28 19.35 29.32
CA ASN A 759 5.62 18.75 30.62
C ASN A 759 4.61 17.67 31.02
N LYS A 760 3.33 17.94 30.82
CA LYS A 760 2.25 17.00 31.13
C LYS A 760 2.40 15.73 30.31
N ILE A 761 2.74 15.79 29.02
CA ILE A 761 2.95 14.60 28.17
C ILE A 761 3.93 13.62 28.83
N GLY A 762 4.94 14.08 29.56
CA GLY A 762 5.75 13.23 30.44
C GLY A 762 6.76 12.33 29.71
N VAL A 763 6.94 12.52 28.41
CA VAL A 763 8.02 11.94 27.60
C VAL A 763 8.74 13.05 26.83
N GLN A 764 9.94 12.78 26.32
CA GLN A 764 10.64 13.75 25.46
C GLN A 764 9.84 13.95 24.16
N VAL A 765 9.56 15.20 23.81
CA VAL A 765 8.78 15.58 22.62
C VAL A 765 9.63 16.41 21.67
N THR A 766 9.63 16.04 20.39
CA THR A 766 10.10 16.87 19.28
C THR A 766 8.91 17.66 18.75
N PHE A 767 8.67 18.82 19.37
CA PHE A 767 7.52 19.66 19.05
C PHE A 767 7.81 20.59 17.87
N MET A 768 7.05 20.44 16.79
CA MET A 768 7.20 21.21 15.54
C MET A 768 5.85 21.78 15.09
N PRO A 769 5.33 22.84 15.72
CA PRO A 769 4.03 23.40 15.37
C PRO A 769 4.04 24.16 14.04
N SER A 770 2.87 24.25 13.40
CA SER A 770 2.59 25.23 12.36
C SER A 770 1.91 26.46 12.94
N PHE A 771 2.70 27.31 13.62
CA PHE A 771 2.24 28.58 14.15
C PHE A 771 2.24 29.67 13.07
N PHE A 772 1.12 30.39 12.93
CA PHE A 772 0.98 31.46 11.96
C PHE A 772 1.54 32.79 12.49
N VAL A 773 2.86 32.84 12.67
CA VAL A 773 3.60 33.98 13.22
C VAL A 773 4.71 34.45 12.29
N ASP A 774 5.23 35.65 12.53
CA ASP A 774 6.50 36.06 11.92
C ASP A 774 7.62 35.09 12.39
N PRO A 775 8.39 34.47 11.47
CA PRO A 775 9.37 33.46 11.87
C PRO A 775 10.46 33.98 12.79
N SER A 776 10.75 35.29 12.81
CA SER A 776 11.70 35.89 13.74
C SER A 776 11.29 35.75 15.21
N THR A 777 10.01 35.45 15.48
CA THR A 777 9.49 35.25 16.83
C THR A 777 9.85 33.89 17.45
N PHE A 778 10.26 32.89 16.66
CA PHE A 778 10.60 31.55 17.17
C PHE A 778 11.79 31.53 18.14
N GLY A 779 12.63 32.58 18.15
CA GLY A 779 13.63 32.80 19.17
C GLY A 779 13.06 32.91 20.60
N ASN A 780 11.81 33.37 20.73
CA ASN A 780 11.11 33.52 22.01
C ASN A 780 10.44 32.24 22.51
N TYR A 781 10.44 31.16 21.71
CA TYR A 781 9.77 29.89 22.04
C TYR A 781 10.79 28.79 22.31
N PRO A 782 11.48 28.76 23.46
CA PRO A 782 12.50 27.76 23.76
C PRO A 782 11.94 26.33 23.84
N PHE A 783 10.62 26.18 24.01
CA PHE A 783 9.93 24.91 24.11
C PHE A 783 9.69 24.22 22.76
N VAL A 784 9.78 24.93 21.63
CA VAL A 784 9.67 24.30 20.30
C VAL A 784 11.01 23.71 19.88
N SER A 785 10.97 22.50 19.33
CA SER A 785 12.15 21.83 18.74
C SER A 785 12.40 22.28 17.30
N GLY A 786 11.37 22.81 16.65
CA GLY A 786 11.36 23.30 15.29
C GLY A 786 10.02 23.91 14.93
N ALA A 787 9.78 24.14 13.65
CA ALA A 787 8.46 24.53 13.17
C ALA A 787 8.18 24.00 11.77
N PHE A 788 6.89 23.88 11.47
CA PHE A 788 6.37 23.53 10.16
C PHE A 788 5.88 24.79 9.43
N ASN A 789 6.41 25.06 8.24
CA ASN A 789 5.99 26.17 7.40
C ASN A 789 4.87 25.75 6.44
N TRP A 790 3.62 25.70 6.94
CA TRP A 790 2.45 25.32 6.14
C TRP A 790 2.32 26.10 4.83
N ASN A 791 2.41 27.43 4.91
CA ASN A 791 2.26 28.31 3.74
C ASN A 791 3.43 28.21 2.74
N GLY A 792 4.50 27.48 3.06
CA GLY A 792 5.61 27.25 2.14
C GLY A 792 5.26 26.32 0.98
N GLY A 793 4.10 25.66 1.00
CA GLY A 793 3.67 24.74 -0.06
C GLY A 793 3.31 25.43 -1.38
N TRP A 794 2.99 26.74 -1.33
CA TRP A 794 2.43 27.48 -2.45
C TRP A 794 3.05 28.88 -2.59
N PRO A 795 2.93 29.52 -3.76
CA PRO A 795 3.28 30.92 -3.91
C PRO A 795 2.33 31.86 -3.15
N SER A 796 2.88 32.93 -2.57
CA SER A 796 2.10 34.01 -1.98
C SER A 796 1.76 35.07 -3.03
N GLY A 797 0.76 34.80 -3.87
CA GLY A 797 0.24 35.74 -4.87
C GLY A 797 0.58 35.36 -6.32
N ASP A 798 0.59 36.36 -7.20
CA ASP A 798 0.77 36.23 -8.66
C ASP A 798 2.24 36.11 -9.09
N SER A 799 2.97 35.20 -8.44
CA SER A 799 4.37 34.92 -8.77
C SER A 799 4.64 33.47 -8.51
N ASP A 800 5.58 32.88 -9.23
CA ASP A 800 5.91 31.47 -9.03
C ASP A 800 6.57 31.26 -7.65
N VAL A 801 6.46 30.03 -7.12
CA VAL A 801 6.98 29.71 -5.80
C VAL A 801 8.50 29.90 -5.76
N THR A 802 9.03 30.37 -4.63
CA THR A 802 10.48 30.52 -4.44
C THR A 802 10.91 29.96 -3.08
N TYR A 803 12.20 29.68 -2.92
CA TYR A 803 12.76 29.25 -1.63
C TYR A 803 12.93 30.40 -0.60
N GLY A 804 12.50 31.62 -0.95
CA GLY A 804 12.72 32.81 -0.12
C GLY A 804 12.02 32.73 1.24
N THR A 805 10.77 32.24 1.27
CA THR A 805 10.01 32.07 2.51
C THR A 805 10.62 30.98 3.39
N ASP A 806 11.04 29.85 2.82
CA ASP A 806 11.75 28.80 3.55
C ASP A 806 13.01 29.34 4.23
N GLN A 807 13.81 30.12 3.52
CA GLN A 807 15.03 30.70 4.07
C GLN A 807 14.74 31.69 5.21
N GLN A 808 13.66 32.47 5.12
CA GLN A 808 13.22 33.34 6.21
C GLN A 808 12.84 32.52 7.46
N TRP A 809 12.13 31.41 7.29
CA TRP A 809 11.77 30.51 8.38
C TRP A 809 12.99 29.84 9.01
N ILE A 810 13.89 29.30 8.20
CA ILE A 810 15.15 28.69 8.67
C ILE A 810 15.97 29.70 9.48
N ASN A 811 16.07 30.94 9.01
CA ASN A 811 16.79 31.99 9.72
C ASN A 811 16.11 32.34 11.06
N GLY A 812 14.79 32.48 11.08
CA GLY A 812 14.01 32.79 12.28
C GLY A 812 14.06 31.68 13.34
N LEU A 813 14.16 30.42 12.90
CA LEU A 813 14.31 29.25 13.77
C LEU A 813 15.68 29.16 14.45
N ASN A 814 16.69 29.90 13.97
CA ASN A 814 18.00 30.05 14.60
C ASN A 814 18.64 28.71 15.03
N GLY A 815 18.71 27.76 14.09
CA GLY A 815 19.33 26.44 14.31
C GLY A 815 18.40 25.34 14.83
N LYS A 816 17.11 25.64 15.07
CA LYS A 816 16.07 24.63 15.34
C LYS A 816 15.67 23.88 14.08
N LEU A 817 14.93 22.77 14.25
CA LEU A 817 14.50 21.94 13.13
C LEU A 817 13.52 22.69 12.21
N TYR A 818 13.64 22.45 10.91
CA TYR A 818 12.74 23.00 9.90
C TYR A 818 12.00 21.87 9.18
N MET A 819 10.67 21.96 9.15
CA MET A 819 9.82 21.11 8.33
C MET A 819 9.23 21.94 7.19
N ALA A 820 9.52 21.54 5.96
CA ALA A 820 9.08 22.24 4.76
C ALA A 820 7.77 21.65 4.22
N ALA A 821 6.89 22.51 3.69
CA ALA A 821 5.67 22.09 3.01
C ALA A 821 5.92 21.89 1.50
N VAL A 822 5.26 20.88 0.94
CA VAL A 822 5.11 20.67 -0.51
C VAL A 822 3.65 20.37 -0.84
N SER A 823 3.12 20.97 -1.89
CA SER A 823 1.73 20.77 -2.28
C SER A 823 1.55 21.00 -3.79
N PRO A 824 0.66 20.26 -4.47
CA PRO A 824 0.49 20.39 -5.91
C PRO A 824 -0.54 21.44 -6.34
N ASN A 825 -1.56 21.70 -5.53
CA ASN A 825 -2.72 22.51 -5.89
C ASN A 825 -3.30 23.18 -4.63
N PHE A 826 -4.10 24.24 -4.76
CA PHE A 826 -4.96 24.73 -3.69
C PHE A 826 -6.14 25.49 -4.28
N PHE A 827 -7.35 25.06 -3.96
CA PHE A 827 -8.58 25.74 -4.36
C PHE A 827 -9.70 25.42 -3.39
N THR A 828 -10.46 26.46 -3.03
CA THR A 828 -11.64 26.32 -2.18
C THR A 828 -12.75 27.25 -2.67
N HIS A 829 -14.00 26.79 -2.57
CA HIS A 829 -15.16 27.47 -3.16
C HIS A 829 -16.40 27.41 -2.28
N TYR A 830 -16.23 27.82 -1.03
CA TYR A 830 -17.33 28.04 -0.10
C TYR A 830 -17.72 29.51 -0.05
N SER A 831 -18.98 29.80 0.27
CA SER A 831 -19.49 31.19 0.41
C SER A 831 -18.72 32.03 1.42
N TYR A 832 -18.06 31.40 2.39
CA TYR A 832 -17.23 32.04 3.42
C TYR A 832 -15.72 31.86 3.20
N LYS A 833 -15.29 31.05 2.22
CA LYS A 833 -13.89 30.73 1.91
C LYS A 833 -13.76 30.41 0.42
N ASN A 834 -13.38 31.41 -0.39
CA ASN A 834 -13.34 31.31 -1.85
C ASN A 834 -12.05 31.94 -2.41
N PHE A 835 -10.99 31.13 -2.55
CA PHE A 835 -9.69 31.57 -3.09
C PHE A 835 -8.87 30.40 -3.61
N LEU A 836 -7.82 30.70 -4.37
CA LEU A 836 -6.82 29.73 -4.82
C LEU A 836 -5.40 30.24 -4.59
N TYR A 837 -4.44 29.31 -4.57
CA TYR A 837 -3.04 29.64 -4.83
C TYR A 837 -2.68 29.25 -6.25
N LYS A 838 -1.81 30.05 -6.88
CA LYS A 838 -1.30 29.78 -8.21
C LYS A 838 -0.61 28.42 -8.24
N ASN A 839 -0.99 27.55 -9.18
CA ASN A 839 -0.39 26.21 -9.35
C ASN A 839 0.32 26.02 -10.71
N ASP A 840 0.40 27.09 -11.48
CA ASP A 840 1.14 27.17 -12.73
C ASP A 840 2.65 26.84 -12.52
N ASP A 841 3.40 26.68 -13.62
CA ASP A 841 4.83 26.31 -13.64
C ASP A 841 5.17 24.93 -13.04
N ASN A 842 4.31 23.94 -13.26
CA ASN A 842 4.57 22.56 -12.80
C ASN A 842 4.82 22.51 -11.27
N LEU A 843 4.02 23.26 -10.50
CA LEU A 843 4.25 23.61 -9.08
C LEU A 843 4.78 22.44 -8.24
N PHE A 844 4.14 21.27 -8.29
CA PHE A 844 4.53 20.14 -7.44
C PHE A 844 5.97 19.66 -7.70
N ALA A 845 6.32 19.48 -8.98
CA ALA A 845 7.67 19.09 -9.41
C ALA A 845 8.70 20.18 -9.08
N THR A 846 8.37 21.44 -9.42
CA THR A 846 9.22 22.60 -9.16
C THR A 846 9.49 22.77 -7.67
N ARG A 847 8.47 22.62 -6.82
CA ARG A 847 8.61 22.71 -5.37
C ARG A 847 9.49 21.58 -4.82
N TRP A 848 9.27 20.34 -5.23
CA TRP A 848 10.13 19.22 -4.84
C TRP A 848 11.60 19.45 -5.19
N GLU A 849 11.89 19.89 -6.43
CA GLU A 849 13.25 20.20 -6.87
C GLU A 849 13.92 21.29 -6.01
N MET A 850 13.17 22.32 -5.60
CA MET A 850 13.66 23.35 -4.68
C MET A 850 14.00 22.78 -3.30
N LEU A 851 13.14 21.93 -2.74
CA LEU A 851 13.36 21.29 -1.44
C LEU A 851 14.59 20.37 -1.48
N ILE A 852 14.74 19.58 -2.56
CA ILE A 852 15.88 18.67 -2.75
C ILE A 852 17.18 19.46 -2.87
N ALA A 853 17.19 20.55 -3.63
CA ALA A 853 18.37 21.41 -3.78
C ALA A 853 18.82 22.02 -2.44
N ASN A 854 17.90 22.19 -1.49
CA ASN A 854 18.17 22.76 -0.17
C ASN A 854 18.05 21.76 0.99
N ARG A 855 17.97 20.46 0.71
CA ARG A 855 17.62 19.40 1.67
C ARG A 855 18.47 19.38 2.95
N ASN A 856 19.71 19.88 2.89
CA ASN A 856 20.61 19.91 4.03
C ASN A 856 20.11 20.83 5.15
N GLN A 857 19.29 21.84 4.83
CA GLN A 857 18.68 22.76 5.80
C GLN A 857 17.31 22.27 6.30
N ILE A 858 16.77 21.18 5.75
CA ILE A 858 15.39 20.74 5.95
C ILE A 858 15.40 19.41 6.70
N ALA A 859 14.82 19.31 7.88
CA ALA A 859 14.79 18.08 8.66
C ALA A 859 13.77 17.08 8.08
N MET A 860 12.56 17.58 7.81
CA MET A 860 11.42 16.81 7.34
C MET A 860 10.70 17.58 6.23
N THR A 861 9.96 16.87 5.39
CA THR A 861 9.03 17.49 4.45
C THR A 861 7.65 16.89 4.64
N GLU A 862 6.63 17.74 4.61
CA GLU A 862 5.24 17.34 4.74
C GLU A 862 4.46 17.73 3.48
N ILE A 863 3.84 16.74 2.86
CA ILE A 863 2.92 16.90 1.73
C ILE A 863 1.59 17.37 2.29
N ILE A 864 1.15 18.53 1.82
CA ILE A 864 -0.17 19.08 2.14
C ILE A 864 -1.05 18.86 0.91
N SER A 865 -1.92 17.86 0.89
CA SER A 865 -2.24 16.88 1.95
C SER A 865 -2.56 15.51 1.36
N TRP A 866 -2.81 14.50 2.20
CA TRP A 866 -3.33 13.21 1.78
C TRP A 866 -4.78 13.30 1.29
N ASN A 867 -5.68 13.88 2.09
CA ASN A 867 -7.13 13.80 1.87
C ASN A 867 -7.92 15.09 2.22
N ASP A 868 -7.31 16.28 2.09
CA ASP A 868 -8.05 17.53 2.28
C ASP A 868 -8.78 17.95 1.00
N TYR A 869 -10.01 17.49 0.88
CA TYR A 869 -10.88 17.70 -0.28
C TYR A 869 -11.40 19.14 -0.37
N GLY A 870 -11.68 19.78 0.76
CA GLY A 870 -12.27 21.13 0.80
C GLY A 870 -11.32 22.23 0.32
N GLU A 871 -10.03 21.94 0.28
CA GLU A 871 -8.96 22.85 -0.15
C GLU A 871 -8.21 22.33 -1.40
N SER A 872 -8.67 21.22 -1.97
CA SER A 872 -8.24 20.66 -3.27
C SER A 872 -6.76 20.29 -3.37
N HIS A 873 -6.05 20.15 -2.26
CA HIS A 873 -4.62 19.85 -2.23
C HIS A 873 -4.31 18.39 -1.87
N TYR A 874 -5.33 17.53 -1.84
CA TYR A 874 -5.18 16.09 -1.63
C TYR A 874 -4.34 15.43 -2.74
N VAL A 875 -3.53 14.43 -2.39
CA VAL A 875 -2.82 13.54 -3.33
C VAL A 875 -3.28 12.09 -3.23
N GLY A 876 -3.95 11.72 -2.14
CA GLY A 876 -4.51 10.41 -1.89
C GLY A 876 -5.78 10.13 -2.70
N PRO A 877 -6.32 8.91 -2.59
CA PRO A 877 -7.63 8.57 -3.16
C PRO A 877 -8.74 9.49 -2.65
N ILE A 878 -9.78 9.65 -3.46
CA ILE A 878 -10.98 10.37 -3.06
C ILE A 878 -11.91 9.38 -2.36
N GLU A 879 -11.90 9.39 -1.03
CA GLU A 879 -12.68 8.49 -0.18
C GLU A 879 -13.08 9.18 1.14
N GLY A 880 -13.72 8.45 2.05
CA GLY A 880 -14.13 9.00 3.34
C GLY A 880 -15.34 9.93 3.30
N ALA A 881 -15.45 10.77 4.32
CA ALA A 881 -16.43 11.83 4.43
C ALA A 881 -15.83 13.14 3.89
N MET A 882 -16.42 13.67 2.84
CA MET A 882 -16.06 15.02 2.36
C MET A 882 -16.79 16.08 3.18
N PRO A 883 -16.19 17.27 3.37
CA PRO A 883 -16.91 18.40 3.95
C PRO A 883 -18.16 18.74 3.12
N ASP A 884 -19.24 19.09 3.80
CA ASP A 884 -20.51 19.43 3.17
C ASP A 884 -20.35 20.56 2.13
N GLY A 885 -20.89 20.34 0.93
CA GLY A 885 -20.82 21.30 -0.18
C GLY A 885 -19.57 21.21 -1.05
N THR A 886 -18.62 20.32 -0.75
CA THR A 886 -17.43 20.06 -1.58
C THR A 886 -17.82 19.34 -2.88
N THR A 887 -18.19 20.09 -3.91
CA THR A 887 -18.65 19.52 -5.20
C THR A 887 -17.57 19.45 -6.26
N TRP A 888 -16.49 20.22 -6.10
CA TRP A 888 -15.39 20.40 -7.07
C TRP A 888 -14.36 19.25 -7.12
N VAL A 889 -14.56 18.22 -6.30
CA VAL A 889 -13.64 17.06 -6.18
C VAL A 889 -14.09 15.90 -7.07
N ASN A 890 -15.38 15.82 -7.39
CA ASN A 890 -15.95 14.73 -8.19
C ASN A 890 -15.37 14.71 -9.61
N GLY A 891 -14.68 13.64 -9.96
CA GLY A 891 -14.04 13.48 -11.28
C GLY A 891 -12.66 14.14 -11.41
N PHE A 892 -12.04 14.55 -10.30
CA PHE A 892 -10.72 15.19 -10.28
C PHE A 892 -9.70 14.32 -9.50
N PRO A 893 -9.30 13.15 -10.02
CA PRO A 893 -8.34 12.29 -9.34
C PRO A 893 -6.95 12.93 -9.34
N HIS A 894 -6.25 12.82 -8.21
CA HIS A 894 -4.90 13.39 -8.03
C HIS A 894 -3.81 12.33 -7.82
N THR A 895 -4.16 11.04 -7.79
CA THR A 895 -3.24 9.93 -7.44
C THR A 895 -2.06 9.78 -8.40
N ALA A 896 -2.14 10.30 -9.63
CA ALA A 896 -0.99 10.39 -10.53
C ALA A 896 0.19 11.19 -9.95
N TRP A 897 -0.06 12.13 -9.03
CA TRP A 897 1.00 12.82 -8.31
C TRP A 897 1.71 11.95 -7.27
N LEU A 898 1.08 10.89 -6.74
CA LEU A 898 1.76 9.96 -5.82
C LEU A 898 2.89 9.19 -6.52
N ASP A 899 2.70 8.84 -7.78
CA ASP A 899 3.74 8.18 -8.58
C ASP A 899 4.95 9.10 -8.80
N MET A 900 4.70 10.38 -9.11
CA MET A 900 5.74 11.40 -9.19
C MET A 900 6.39 11.68 -7.82
N ASN A 901 5.59 11.66 -6.75
CA ASN A 901 6.06 11.88 -5.38
C ASN A 901 7.12 10.84 -4.96
N ASN A 902 6.95 9.58 -5.34
CA ASN A 902 7.89 8.52 -4.98
C ASN A 902 9.32 8.84 -5.42
N TYR A 903 9.46 9.31 -6.67
CA TYR A 903 10.75 9.72 -7.24
C TYR A 903 11.40 10.88 -6.47
N TYR A 904 10.63 11.94 -6.19
CA TYR A 904 11.15 13.12 -5.50
C TYR A 904 11.40 12.85 -4.00
N SER A 905 10.54 12.06 -3.36
CA SER A 905 10.70 11.63 -1.96
C SER A 905 11.99 10.85 -1.76
N PHE A 906 12.32 9.95 -2.69
CA PHE A 906 13.62 9.27 -2.70
C PHE A 906 14.77 10.29 -2.77
N ALA A 907 14.70 11.24 -3.72
CA ALA A 907 15.76 12.22 -3.92
C ALA A 907 15.95 13.15 -2.71
N PHE A 908 14.85 13.55 -2.05
CA PHE A 908 14.90 14.31 -0.81
C PHE A 908 15.55 13.50 0.31
N LYS A 909 15.15 12.23 0.44
CA LYS A 909 15.68 11.33 1.46
C LYS A 909 17.17 11.08 1.30
N TYR A 910 17.62 10.73 0.10
CA TYR A 910 18.97 10.23 -0.11
C TYR A 910 19.94 11.24 -0.71
N GLY A 911 19.45 12.38 -1.20
CA GLY A 911 20.27 13.46 -1.75
C GLY A 911 20.74 13.23 -3.19
N PHE A 912 20.18 12.23 -3.88
CA PHE A 912 20.39 12.01 -5.30
C PHE A 912 19.12 11.42 -5.93
N TYR A 913 18.92 11.71 -7.22
CA TYR A 913 17.77 11.22 -7.96
C TYR A 913 17.95 9.75 -8.37
N PRO A 914 16.91 8.91 -8.26
CA PRO A 914 16.94 7.55 -8.78
C PRO A 914 16.91 7.58 -10.33
N THR A 915 17.39 6.52 -10.99
CA THR A 915 17.36 6.43 -12.45
C THR A 915 15.98 5.99 -12.95
N PHE A 916 15.50 6.59 -14.05
CA PHE A 916 14.28 6.13 -14.71
C PHE A 916 14.48 4.76 -15.36
N THR A 917 13.56 3.83 -15.13
CA THR A 917 13.49 2.53 -15.82
C THR A 917 12.50 2.55 -16.98
N ASN A 918 11.45 3.37 -16.87
CA ASN A 918 10.40 3.58 -17.87
C ASN A 918 10.21 5.07 -18.10
N ASP A 919 9.75 5.44 -19.29
CA ASP A 919 9.29 6.81 -19.55
C ASP A 919 7.95 7.03 -18.85
N LYS A 920 7.72 8.24 -18.34
CA LYS A 920 6.41 8.65 -17.79
C LYS A 920 6.05 10.06 -18.24
N VAL A 921 4.78 10.28 -18.52
CA VAL A 921 4.23 11.58 -18.90
C VAL A 921 3.05 11.88 -17.99
N TYR A 922 3.16 12.94 -17.21
CA TYR A 922 2.09 13.45 -16.35
C TYR A 922 1.51 14.70 -16.99
N ILE A 923 0.20 14.80 -17.06
CA ILE A 923 -0.49 16.01 -17.52
C ILE A 923 -1.54 16.43 -16.49
N TYR A 924 -1.70 17.73 -16.32
CA TYR A 924 -2.78 18.26 -15.50
C TYR A 924 -3.27 19.62 -15.99
N GLY A 925 -4.55 19.89 -15.74
CA GLY A 925 -5.18 21.15 -16.14
C GLY A 925 -6.55 21.35 -15.51
N ARG A 926 -6.95 22.61 -15.40
CA ARG A 926 -8.28 23.00 -14.92
C ARG A 926 -9.35 22.78 -16.00
N PRO A 927 -10.65 22.68 -15.65
CA PRO A 927 -11.69 22.29 -16.58
C PRO A 927 -12.25 23.45 -17.43
N HIS A 928 -11.93 24.71 -17.15
CA HIS A 928 -12.49 25.87 -17.86
C HIS A 928 -11.53 27.07 -17.86
N PRO A 929 -11.75 28.09 -18.71
CA PRO A 929 -10.96 29.31 -18.69
C PRO A 929 -10.90 29.97 -17.32
N ALA A 930 -9.76 30.53 -16.94
CA ALA A 930 -9.58 31.19 -15.65
C ALA A 930 -10.58 32.32 -15.44
N GLY A 931 -10.88 33.09 -16.49
CA GLY A 931 -11.87 34.16 -16.47
C GLY A 931 -13.30 33.73 -16.76
N ALA A 932 -13.64 32.43 -16.71
CA ALA A 932 -14.98 31.96 -17.01
C ALA A 932 -16.04 32.51 -16.04
N SER A 933 -17.26 32.63 -16.54
CA SER A 933 -18.45 32.89 -15.74
C SER A 933 -19.33 31.65 -15.71
N ALA A 934 -19.91 31.33 -14.56
CA ALA A 934 -20.83 30.22 -14.40
C ALA A 934 -22.29 30.73 -14.33
N CYS A 935 -23.21 30.04 -15.02
CA CYS A 935 -24.63 30.45 -15.09
C CYS A 935 -25.38 30.35 -13.77
N CYS A 936 -24.88 29.47 -12.92
CA CYS A 936 -25.66 28.79 -11.90
C CYS A 936 -24.87 28.72 -10.58
N ASP A 937 -23.83 29.54 -10.48
CA ASP A 937 -22.92 29.68 -9.35
C ASP A 937 -23.19 30.99 -8.62
N GLY A 938 -23.64 30.89 -7.37
CA GLY A 938 -23.95 32.05 -6.52
C GLY A 938 -22.77 32.61 -5.73
N ILE A 939 -21.60 31.96 -5.76
CA ILE A 939 -20.43 32.32 -4.96
C ILE A 939 -19.51 33.26 -5.76
N GLY A 940 -19.43 33.04 -7.08
CA GLY A 940 -18.61 33.85 -7.98
C GLY A 940 -17.13 33.47 -7.97
N GLN A 941 -16.32 34.18 -8.75
CA GLN A 941 -14.91 33.83 -8.97
C GLN A 941 -14.09 33.87 -7.67
N PRO A 942 -13.25 32.86 -7.41
CA PRO A 942 -12.36 32.84 -6.24
C PRO A 942 -11.33 33.96 -6.30
N ASN A 943 -10.93 34.49 -5.15
CA ASN A 943 -9.76 35.38 -5.12
C ASN A 943 -8.53 34.65 -5.68
N GLY A 944 -7.79 35.33 -6.57
CA GLY A 944 -6.63 34.74 -7.25
C GLY A 944 -6.93 34.09 -8.61
N TYR A 945 -8.20 34.00 -9.03
CA TYR A 945 -8.57 33.39 -10.32
C TYR A 945 -7.80 33.96 -11.53
N ASN A 946 -7.42 35.24 -11.47
CA ASN A 946 -6.77 35.95 -12.56
C ASN A 946 -5.25 35.75 -12.61
N TRP A 947 -4.68 34.95 -11.71
CA TRP A 947 -3.27 34.55 -11.72
C TRP A 947 -3.01 33.34 -12.62
N GLU A 948 -4.06 32.58 -12.92
CA GLU A 948 -4.01 31.28 -13.59
C GLU A 948 -3.98 31.41 -15.13
N GLU A 949 -3.02 30.74 -15.79
CA GLU A 949 -2.89 30.74 -17.26
C GLU A 949 -3.68 29.62 -17.93
N ASP A 950 -4.38 29.85 -19.04
CA ASP A 950 -5.24 28.85 -19.73
C ASP A 950 -4.42 27.77 -20.45
N ASN A 951 -3.61 27.05 -19.68
CA ASN A 951 -2.71 25.98 -20.11
C ASN A 951 -3.02 24.67 -19.37
N PHE A 952 -2.61 23.57 -19.97
CA PHE A 952 -2.31 22.34 -19.22
C PHE A 952 -0.80 22.20 -19.08
N TYR A 953 -0.38 21.58 -17.99
CA TYR A 953 1.01 21.43 -17.60
C TYR A 953 1.45 19.98 -17.80
N VAL A 954 2.72 19.79 -18.12
CA VAL A 954 3.27 18.49 -18.47
C VAL A 954 4.62 18.27 -17.80
N VAL A 955 4.77 17.16 -17.09
CA VAL A 955 6.04 16.66 -16.59
C VAL A 955 6.37 15.37 -17.32
N VAL A 956 7.59 15.25 -17.85
CA VAL A 956 8.07 14.03 -18.52
C VAL A 956 9.30 13.51 -17.81
N PHE A 957 9.25 12.27 -17.38
CA PHE A 957 10.40 11.48 -16.95
C PHE A 957 10.87 10.64 -18.13
N ALA A 958 12.02 10.99 -18.71
CA ALA A 958 12.52 10.37 -19.93
C ALA A 958 13.81 9.58 -19.70
N THR A 959 13.77 8.31 -20.09
CA THR A 959 14.90 7.37 -20.07
C THR A 959 15.93 7.66 -21.17
N SER A 960 15.51 8.30 -22.26
CA SER A 960 16.37 8.73 -23.36
C SER A 960 15.81 9.98 -24.03
N SER A 961 16.59 10.61 -24.92
CA SER A 961 16.08 11.68 -25.78
C SER A 961 14.88 11.19 -26.61
N ALA A 962 13.89 12.06 -26.75
CA ALA A 962 12.62 11.81 -27.43
C ALA A 962 12.04 13.13 -27.97
N SER A 963 10.91 13.05 -28.67
CA SER A 963 10.10 14.21 -29.06
C SER A 963 8.70 14.06 -28.47
N LEU A 964 8.15 15.15 -27.93
CA LEU A 964 6.82 15.18 -27.33
C LEU A 964 5.90 16.04 -28.20
N VAL A 965 4.73 15.51 -28.53
CA VAL A 965 3.66 16.24 -29.21
C VAL A 965 2.60 16.61 -28.18
N LEU A 966 2.41 17.91 -27.95
CA LEU A 966 1.37 18.48 -27.11
C LEU A 966 0.24 18.95 -28.00
N SER A 967 -1.01 18.62 -27.67
CA SER A 967 -2.17 18.97 -28.48
C SER A 967 -3.45 19.12 -27.66
N THR A 968 -4.43 19.81 -28.22
CA THR A 968 -5.77 20.02 -27.69
C THR A 968 -6.83 19.51 -28.67
N PRO A 969 -7.04 18.18 -28.74
CA PRO A 969 -7.98 17.60 -29.70
C PRO A 969 -9.44 17.92 -29.32
N PRO A 970 -10.35 18.10 -30.29
CA PRO A 970 -11.77 18.26 -30.00
C PRO A 970 -12.31 17.15 -29.08
N SER A 971 -13.20 17.50 -28.16
CA SER A 971 -13.70 16.55 -27.15
C SER A 971 -14.37 15.34 -27.78
N GLY A 972 -14.06 14.14 -27.27
CA GLY A 972 -14.56 12.88 -27.80
C GLY A 972 -13.97 12.49 -29.17
N SER A 973 -12.99 13.22 -29.70
CA SER A 973 -12.35 12.87 -30.96
C SER A 973 -11.16 11.93 -30.76
N GLY A 974 -11.05 10.91 -31.62
CA GLY A 974 -9.83 10.12 -31.79
C GLY A 974 -8.79 10.81 -32.67
N ALA A 975 -8.85 12.15 -32.78
CA ALA A 975 -8.00 12.92 -33.70
C ALA A 975 -6.53 12.63 -33.42
N SER A 976 -5.74 12.37 -34.47
CA SER A 976 -4.29 12.15 -34.33
C SER A 976 -3.64 13.33 -33.58
N PRO A 977 -2.67 13.08 -32.68
CA PRO A 977 -1.98 14.15 -31.94
C PRO A 977 -1.23 15.10 -32.86
N THR A 978 -0.98 14.72 -34.12
CA THR A 978 -0.34 15.55 -35.15
C THR A 978 -1.32 16.27 -36.08
N SER A 979 -2.63 16.10 -35.88
CA SER A 979 -3.64 16.72 -36.75
C SER A 979 -3.73 18.23 -36.51
N GLY A 980 -3.87 19.04 -37.57
CA GLY A 980 -3.98 20.50 -37.44
C GLY A 980 -5.18 20.97 -36.62
N ASN A 981 -6.27 20.19 -36.60
CA ASN A 981 -7.46 20.47 -35.79
C ASN A 981 -7.23 20.29 -34.28
N ALA A 982 -6.14 19.63 -33.87
CA ALA A 982 -5.75 19.44 -32.47
C ALA A 982 -4.74 20.49 -31.99
N ASN A 983 -4.46 21.55 -32.78
CA ASN A 983 -3.50 22.61 -32.46
C ASN A 983 -2.16 22.10 -31.88
N PRO A 984 -1.41 21.27 -32.62
CA PRO A 984 -0.29 20.53 -32.07
C PRO A 984 1.02 21.33 -32.03
N THR A 985 1.78 21.18 -30.94
CA THR A 985 3.16 21.67 -30.80
C THR A 985 4.09 20.50 -30.53
N THR A 986 5.22 20.43 -31.25
CA THR A 986 6.26 19.43 -30.99
C THR A 986 7.43 20.07 -30.25
N VAL A 987 7.84 19.44 -29.15
CA VAL A 987 8.99 19.88 -28.33
C VAL A 987 10.00 18.74 -28.18
N ASN A 988 11.28 19.10 -27.97
CA ASN A 988 12.31 18.12 -27.70
C ASN A 988 12.30 17.72 -26.22
N VAL A 989 12.46 16.43 -25.96
CA VAL A 989 12.59 15.86 -24.62
C VAL A 989 14.03 15.37 -24.43
N ASN A 990 14.69 15.88 -23.41
CA ASN A 990 16.02 15.42 -23.01
C ASN A 990 15.91 14.23 -22.06
N VAL A 991 16.99 13.46 -21.92
CA VAL A 991 17.10 12.48 -20.82
C VAL A 991 16.94 13.22 -19.50
N GLY A 992 16.11 12.72 -18.59
CA GLY A 992 15.85 13.40 -17.33
C GLY A 992 14.40 13.81 -17.14
N ILE A 993 14.21 14.77 -16.23
CA ILE A 993 12.94 15.44 -15.99
C ILE A 993 12.82 16.61 -16.97
N ASN A 994 11.67 16.73 -17.63
CA ASN A 994 11.35 17.82 -18.53
C ASN A 994 9.99 18.40 -18.12
N LYS A 995 9.85 19.72 -18.13
CA LYS A 995 8.63 20.43 -17.73
C LYS A 995 8.17 21.31 -18.89
N PHE A 996 6.90 21.22 -19.24
CA PHE A 996 6.29 21.97 -20.33
C PHE A 996 4.90 22.48 -19.93
N SER A 997 4.35 23.34 -20.77
CA SER A 997 2.95 23.75 -20.75
C SER A 997 2.44 23.91 -22.18
N HIS A 998 1.13 23.83 -22.37
CA HIS A 998 0.49 24.07 -23.67
C HIS A 998 -0.91 24.65 -23.48
N SER A 999 -1.27 25.63 -24.32
CA SER A 999 -2.53 26.35 -24.18
C SER A 999 -3.75 25.47 -24.49
N LEU A 1000 -4.73 25.54 -23.60
CA LEU A 1000 -5.99 24.83 -23.68
C LEU A 1000 -6.95 25.53 -24.65
N ALA A 1001 -7.56 24.75 -25.55
CA ALA A 1001 -8.57 25.23 -26.46
C ALA A 1001 -9.97 24.88 -25.93
N VAL A 1002 -10.87 25.85 -25.89
CA VAL A 1002 -12.28 25.63 -25.49
C VAL A 1002 -12.92 24.52 -26.33
N GLY A 1003 -13.67 23.63 -25.68
CA GLY A 1003 -14.34 22.50 -26.30
C GLY A 1003 -13.42 21.32 -26.64
N SER A 1004 -12.18 21.35 -26.17
CA SER A 1004 -11.14 20.36 -26.49
C SER A 1004 -10.61 19.66 -25.24
N GLY A 1005 -9.98 18.50 -25.42
CA GLY A 1005 -9.23 17.80 -24.37
C GLY A 1005 -7.79 18.30 -24.27
N MET A 1006 -7.00 17.64 -23.42
CA MET A 1006 -5.55 17.79 -23.34
C MET A 1006 -4.88 16.47 -23.71
N ARG A 1007 -3.78 16.54 -24.49
CA ARG A 1007 -3.08 15.34 -24.93
C ARG A 1007 -1.59 15.56 -25.04
N ALA A 1008 -0.83 14.58 -24.54
CA ALA A 1008 0.63 14.54 -24.65
C ALA A 1008 1.08 13.17 -25.17
N THR A 1009 1.74 13.15 -26.32
CA THR A 1009 2.20 11.93 -26.97
C THR A 1009 3.71 11.95 -27.12
N LEU A 1010 4.40 11.01 -26.48
CA LEU A 1010 5.84 10.85 -26.53
C LEU A 1010 6.24 9.93 -27.70
N TYR A 1011 7.16 10.40 -28.53
CA TYR A 1011 7.71 9.67 -29.67
C TYR A 1011 9.22 9.46 -29.52
N ARG A 1012 9.69 8.27 -29.89
CA ARG A 1012 11.11 7.93 -30.00
C ARG A 1012 11.37 7.35 -31.38
N ASN A 1013 12.27 7.98 -32.15
CA ASN A 1013 12.55 7.59 -33.53
C ASN A 1013 11.27 7.46 -34.40
N ASN A 1014 10.34 8.41 -34.24
CA ASN A 1014 9.01 8.43 -34.89
C ASN A 1014 8.07 7.28 -34.50
N VAL A 1015 8.38 6.50 -33.47
CA VAL A 1015 7.48 5.50 -32.89
C VAL A 1015 6.82 6.09 -31.65
N GLN A 1016 5.50 5.99 -31.57
CA GLN A 1016 4.75 6.39 -30.37
C GLN A 1016 5.12 5.46 -29.21
N VAL A 1017 5.59 6.05 -28.12
CA VAL A 1017 6.00 5.33 -26.90
C VAL A 1017 4.89 5.44 -25.84
N ILE A 1018 4.40 6.66 -25.61
CA ILE A 1018 3.34 6.95 -24.63
C ILE A 1018 2.34 7.88 -25.29
N ASP A 1019 1.06 7.66 -25.01
CA ASP A 1019 -0.01 8.57 -25.38
C ASP A 1019 -0.94 8.81 -24.20
N VAL A 1020 -0.90 10.02 -23.65
CA VAL A 1020 -1.78 10.43 -22.56
C VAL A 1020 -2.90 11.28 -23.15
N ASN A 1021 -4.08 10.69 -23.27
CA ASN A 1021 -5.27 11.32 -23.87
C ASN A 1021 -6.53 10.99 -23.04
N PRO A 1022 -6.76 11.68 -21.91
CA PRO A 1022 -7.89 11.40 -21.03
C PRO A 1022 -9.22 11.67 -21.74
N SER A 1023 -10.05 10.64 -21.89
CA SER A 1023 -11.33 10.73 -22.62
C SER A 1023 -12.44 11.46 -21.85
N ASP A 1024 -12.27 11.55 -20.54
CA ASP A 1024 -13.17 12.12 -19.54
C ASP A 1024 -12.85 13.60 -19.21
N TYR A 1025 -11.80 14.16 -19.81
CA TYR A 1025 -11.46 15.57 -19.66
C TYR A 1025 -11.97 16.42 -20.84
N THR A 1026 -12.49 17.61 -20.54
CA THR A 1026 -12.86 18.61 -21.54
C THR A 1026 -12.70 20.01 -20.96
N PHE A 1027 -12.05 20.90 -21.70
CA PHE A 1027 -11.94 22.31 -21.36
C PHE A 1027 -13.20 23.08 -21.79
N ILE A 1028 -14.15 23.25 -20.88
CA ILE A 1028 -15.47 23.83 -21.17
C ILE A 1028 -15.46 25.35 -21.08
N SER A 1029 -16.17 26.04 -21.98
CA SER A 1029 -16.32 27.51 -21.94
C SER A 1029 -17.33 28.00 -20.92
N ASN A 1030 -18.40 27.24 -20.70
CA ASN A 1030 -19.56 27.65 -19.92
C ASN A 1030 -19.81 26.65 -18.79
N PRO A 1031 -19.01 26.68 -17.71
CA PRO A 1031 -19.20 25.81 -16.57
C PRO A 1031 -20.54 26.10 -15.85
N GLN A 1032 -21.13 25.07 -15.24
CA GLN A 1032 -22.29 25.23 -14.36
C GLN A 1032 -21.90 25.83 -13.01
N THR A 1033 -20.73 25.44 -12.51
CA THR A 1033 -20.09 25.90 -11.26
C THR A 1033 -18.62 26.16 -11.53
N LEU A 1034 -18.04 27.19 -10.94
CA LEU A 1034 -16.61 27.45 -11.07
C LEU A 1034 -15.82 26.41 -10.29
N ASN A 1035 -14.87 25.75 -10.96
CA ASN A 1035 -14.01 24.74 -10.39
C ASN A 1035 -12.57 24.95 -10.86
N TYR A 1036 -11.70 25.36 -9.92
CA TYR A 1036 -10.27 25.53 -10.15
C TYR A 1036 -9.45 24.37 -9.54
N ASN A 1037 -10.10 23.27 -9.18
CA ASN A 1037 -9.42 22.00 -8.98
C ASN A 1037 -8.89 21.49 -10.32
N VAL A 1038 -7.89 20.61 -10.30
CA VAL A 1038 -7.20 20.18 -11.53
C VAL A 1038 -7.37 18.70 -11.79
N TYR A 1039 -7.62 18.35 -13.04
CA TYR A 1039 -7.65 16.97 -13.46
C TYR A 1039 -6.22 16.51 -13.70
N VAL A 1040 -5.81 15.34 -13.19
CA VAL A 1040 -4.45 14.83 -13.33
C VAL A 1040 -4.47 13.45 -14.00
N ALA A 1041 -3.62 13.25 -14.99
CA ALA A 1041 -3.44 11.97 -15.66
C ALA A 1041 -1.95 11.63 -15.86
N ILE A 1042 -1.68 10.34 -16.04
CA ILE A 1042 -0.35 9.79 -16.29
C ILE A 1042 -0.41 8.73 -17.39
N GLY A 1043 0.65 8.65 -18.20
CA GLY A 1043 0.98 7.46 -18.99
C GLY A 1043 2.41 6.99 -18.73
N SER A 1044 2.64 5.69 -18.84
CA SER A 1044 3.96 5.05 -18.70
C SER A 1044 4.23 4.12 -19.89
N SER A 1045 5.50 4.03 -20.31
CA SER A 1045 5.97 3.10 -21.35
C SER A 1045 6.12 1.68 -20.84
#